data_AF-A0A9D8FKT8-F1
#
_entry.id   AF-A0A9D8FKT8-F1
#
_cell.length_a   1.000
_cell.length_b   1.000
_cell.length_c   1.000
_cell.angle_alpha   90.00
_cell.angle_beta   90.00
_cell.angle_gamma   90.00
#
_symmetry.space_group_name_H-M   'P 1'
#
loop_
_entity.id
_entity.type
_entity.pdbx_description
1 polymer ?
#
loop_
_entity_poly.entity_id
_entity_poly.type
_entity_poly.pdbx_seq_one_letter_code
_entity_poly.pdbx_strand_id
1 'polypeptide(L)'
;MGKYYQKINQEINQTSLYANRSWDSPLYLVSLGLLLFLFVSGAISFFWETGSFFVQFNVLFHTLIGIPAGGLISLFYIRHWLRHRNFMRPMDSKVGHFTGQFVLFSFLSGILLIFIGISGSASLIYWAHILVSVLFLAFLGFHLWIPTGNMVRRRLIGAGSGLLKSSVFLILFLAVTAFGSWTYLHEEPTYIVKNDYAYPFGSNPFSPSMTTTPGNQFINENTMAGSDGCGQENCHPDIHEQWSESVHRFSTDNIYFKHTLEYMAETEGADATRYCGGCHDPLALLSGKMDSKGTIRNDHPDEGISCIVCHSIEDSGDLEGTGKYVYNPPERYLFWDREGEIPSFLNYLLIRLKPEHHKQTFMKPFYTTSEYCAVCHKQSIDEMTNDYRWLRLQDQYDPWQESGFSGESVLAYRQEEVQTCNGCHMREVESKDPSGSGGKVKSHRYIAANTAIPFIRGYDSQLAQTKEWLQRDELIVDIVAMKQSGSSNSVIKPLHEKMPISILNKSVIIDVSVTNNIAHSFPTGPLDLYEAWLEFIVADGEGKEIYASGKIDESGHVDSFAHQFIAPPITEDGNWIQKHDLWNDRTILFNRSIPAQASDVIHYKIDLPELTKPPITLSARVRYRRFNRWYTEWVLGRDAPEFPIVDLCADTLVFSTSPETFIHHSNDHLRLNRYGIGLFRQERYAESIDAFQEAINLKNDYTEAYINAAMANLNEGFLGRAEAWIDKAINVDSSSLRAKAYLGMIKQRQGRFGEAETYLSRVLAAYPKDRKIL
;
A
#
# COMPACT_ATOMS: atom_id res chain seq x y z
N MET A 1 -47.52 64.31 -57.25
CA MET A 1 -46.72 63.08 -57.01
C MET A 1 -45.34 63.31 -56.40
N GLY A 2 -44.68 64.49 -56.52
CA GLY A 2 -43.35 64.73 -55.94
C GLY A 2 -43.25 64.86 -54.41
N LYS A 3 -44.32 65.26 -53.71
CA LYS A 3 -44.32 65.40 -52.23
C LYS A 3 -44.61 64.10 -51.46
N TYR A 4 -45.14 63.07 -52.11
CA TYR A 4 -45.43 61.78 -51.48
C TYR A 4 -44.18 60.87 -51.46
N TYR A 5 -43.33 60.97 -52.49
CA TYR A 5 -42.05 60.25 -52.55
C TYR A 5 -40.99 60.80 -51.57
N GLN A 6 -41.00 62.11 -51.28
CA GLN A 6 -40.10 62.70 -50.29
C GLN A 6 -40.45 62.30 -48.84
N LYS A 7 -41.74 62.10 -48.53
CA LYS A 7 -42.19 61.70 -47.20
C LYS A 7 -41.88 60.23 -46.91
N ILE A 8 -42.03 59.35 -47.91
CA ILE A 8 -41.61 57.94 -47.81
C ILE A 8 -40.08 57.80 -47.72
N ASN A 9 -39.30 58.60 -48.47
CA ASN A 9 -37.84 58.59 -48.32
C ASN A 9 -37.34 59.23 -47.01
N GLN A 10 -38.07 60.17 -46.41
CA GLN A 10 -37.76 60.67 -45.06
C GLN A 10 -38.18 59.70 -43.96
N GLU A 11 -39.29 58.96 -44.11
CA GLU A 11 -39.71 57.93 -43.15
C GLU A 11 -38.85 56.66 -43.25
N ILE A 12 -38.36 56.29 -44.44
CA ILE A 12 -37.36 55.22 -44.62
C ILE A 12 -35.98 55.64 -44.08
N ASN A 13 -35.59 56.91 -44.22
CA ASN A 13 -34.35 57.41 -43.60
C ASN A 13 -34.48 57.63 -42.09
N GLN A 14 -35.66 57.96 -41.56
CA GLN A 14 -35.90 58.09 -40.11
C GLN A 14 -36.09 56.74 -39.40
N THR A 15 -36.57 55.70 -40.08
CA THR A 15 -36.53 54.32 -39.54
C THR A 15 -35.11 53.73 -39.52
N SER A 16 -34.18 54.27 -40.30
CA SER A 16 -32.75 53.91 -40.21
C SER A 16 -32.00 54.57 -39.04
N LEU A 17 -32.56 55.64 -38.45
CA LEU A 17 -31.95 56.39 -37.35
C LEU A 17 -32.30 55.84 -35.95
N TYR A 18 -33.22 54.88 -35.87
CA TYR A 18 -33.49 54.06 -34.68
C TYR A 18 -33.00 52.62 -34.83
N ALA A 19 -31.96 52.39 -35.64
CA ALA A 19 -31.12 51.20 -35.51
C ALA A 19 -30.34 51.32 -34.18
N ASN A 20 -31.05 51.02 -33.07
CA ASN A 20 -30.50 50.97 -31.72
C ASN A 20 -29.19 50.18 -31.76
N ARG A 21 -28.12 50.93 -31.52
CA ARG A 21 -26.72 50.58 -31.72
C ARG A 21 -26.40 49.30 -30.95
N SER A 22 -26.32 48.15 -31.64
CA SER A 22 -26.04 46.86 -30.97
C SER A 22 -24.69 46.88 -30.24
N TRP A 23 -23.74 47.64 -30.77
CA TRP A 23 -22.36 47.78 -30.29
C TRP A 23 -22.16 48.81 -29.17
N ASP A 24 -23.16 49.65 -28.88
CA ASP A 24 -23.13 50.58 -27.72
C ASP A 24 -24.06 50.10 -26.59
N SER A 25 -24.66 48.92 -26.73
CA SER A 25 -25.57 48.38 -25.73
C SER A 25 -24.82 47.97 -24.46
N PRO A 26 -25.37 48.22 -23.26
CA PRO A 26 -24.76 47.76 -22.00
C PRO A 26 -24.47 46.26 -22.00
N LEU A 27 -25.36 45.46 -22.60
CA LEU A 27 -25.19 44.01 -22.72
C LEU A 27 -23.95 43.63 -23.54
N TYR A 28 -23.71 44.29 -24.68
CA TYR A 28 -22.51 44.04 -25.49
C TYR A 28 -21.22 44.36 -24.73
N LEU A 29 -21.15 45.52 -24.09
CA LEU A 29 -19.95 45.96 -23.37
C LEU A 29 -19.63 45.03 -22.18
N VAL A 30 -20.67 44.61 -21.43
CA VAL A 30 -20.53 43.66 -20.33
C VAL A 30 -20.10 42.28 -20.85
N SER A 31 -20.73 41.76 -21.91
CA SER A 31 -20.35 40.47 -22.50
C SER A 31 -18.92 40.46 -23.02
N LEU A 32 -18.44 41.55 -23.63
CA LEU A 32 -17.06 41.65 -24.10
C LEU A 32 -16.04 41.66 -22.95
N GLY A 33 -16.33 42.39 -21.87
CA GLY A 33 -15.47 42.42 -20.68
C GLY A 33 -15.39 41.06 -19.98
N LEU A 34 -16.54 40.40 -19.80
CA LEU A 34 -16.63 39.06 -19.23
C LEU A 34 -15.89 38.01 -20.06
N LEU A 35 -16.01 38.11 -21.39
CA LEU A 35 -15.31 37.22 -22.31
C LEU A 35 -13.79 37.37 -22.20
N LEU A 36 -13.28 38.61 -22.15
CA LEU A 36 -11.86 38.88 -21.95
C LEU A 36 -11.38 38.33 -20.60
N PHE A 37 -12.16 38.55 -19.55
CA PHE A 37 -11.87 38.00 -18.23
C PHE A 37 -11.79 36.47 -18.26
N LEU A 38 -12.79 35.77 -18.81
CA LEU A 38 -12.80 34.31 -18.87
C LEU A 38 -11.61 33.77 -19.67
N PHE A 39 -11.24 34.43 -20.76
CA PHE A 39 -10.08 34.01 -21.53
C PHE A 39 -8.77 34.19 -20.77
N VAL A 40 -8.53 35.37 -20.17
CA VAL A 40 -7.30 35.65 -19.43
C VAL A 40 -7.19 34.76 -18.19
N SER A 41 -8.27 34.65 -17.40
CA SER A 41 -8.31 33.77 -16.23
C SER A 41 -8.17 32.30 -16.63
N GLY A 42 -8.76 31.86 -17.74
CA GLY A 42 -8.58 30.50 -18.27
C GLY A 42 -7.13 30.23 -18.70
N ALA A 43 -6.48 31.19 -19.36
CA ALA A 43 -5.08 31.10 -19.74
C ALA A 43 -4.15 31.02 -18.52
N ILE A 44 -4.40 31.82 -17.47
CA ILE A 44 -3.67 31.74 -16.20
C ILE A 44 -3.87 30.34 -15.59
N SER A 45 -5.11 29.84 -15.53
CA SER A 45 -5.40 28.50 -15.01
C SER A 45 -4.70 27.39 -15.80
N PHE A 46 -4.52 27.55 -17.10
CA PHE A 46 -3.90 26.56 -17.98
C PHE A 46 -2.36 26.58 -17.91
N PHE A 47 -1.73 27.76 -17.94
CA PHE A 47 -0.27 27.87 -18.07
C PHE A 47 0.49 27.91 -16.74
N TRP A 48 -0.15 28.30 -15.63
CA TRP A 48 0.53 28.42 -14.34
C TRP A 48 0.27 27.22 -13.42
N GLU A 49 1.26 26.92 -12.58
CA GLU A 49 1.20 25.87 -11.55
C GLU A 49 0.24 26.23 -10.40
N THR A 50 -0.48 25.22 -9.91
CA THR A 50 -1.53 25.40 -8.89
C THR A 50 -1.00 25.88 -7.55
N GLY A 51 0.23 25.51 -7.17
CA GLY A 51 0.73 25.65 -5.79
C GLY A 51 0.62 27.06 -5.20
N SER A 52 0.56 28.11 -6.03
CA SER A 52 0.34 29.48 -5.53
C SER A 52 -1.13 29.78 -5.20
N PHE A 53 -1.34 30.48 -4.08
CA PHE A 53 -2.64 31.07 -3.69
C PHE A 53 -3.38 31.72 -4.88
N PHE A 54 -2.64 32.52 -5.67
CA PHE A 54 -3.21 33.27 -6.79
C PHE A 54 -3.86 32.36 -7.85
N VAL A 55 -3.21 31.24 -8.18
CA VAL A 55 -3.70 30.33 -9.22
C VAL A 55 -4.88 29.53 -8.73
N GLN A 56 -4.83 29.02 -7.49
CA GLN A 56 -5.95 28.34 -6.84
C GLN A 56 -7.20 29.21 -6.81
N PHE A 57 -7.03 30.45 -6.37
CA PHE A 57 -8.09 31.44 -6.32
C PHE A 57 -8.61 31.79 -7.72
N ASN A 58 -7.73 31.97 -8.71
CA ASN A 58 -8.12 32.26 -10.09
C ASN A 58 -8.96 31.14 -10.72
N VAL A 59 -8.68 29.86 -10.40
CA VAL A 59 -9.50 28.72 -10.86
C VAL A 59 -10.92 28.81 -10.31
N LEU A 60 -11.07 29.04 -9.00
CA LEU A 60 -12.40 29.22 -8.38
C LEU A 60 -13.12 30.44 -8.97
N PHE A 61 -12.42 31.55 -9.12
CA PHE A 61 -13.00 32.79 -9.63
C PHE A 61 -13.42 32.67 -11.11
N HIS A 62 -12.60 32.03 -11.96
CA HIS A 62 -12.95 31.70 -13.34
C HIS A 62 -14.26 30.90 -13.41
N THR A 63 -14.37 29.88 -12.58
CA THR A 63 -15.54 28.98 -12.54
C THR A 63 -16.79 29.68 -12.05
N LEU A 64 -16.73 30.33 -10.88
CA LEU A 64 -17.89 30.98 -10.25
C LEU A 64 -18.43 32.14 -11.08
N ILE A 65 -17.55 32.93 -11.71
CA ILE A 65 -17.95 33.99 -12.64
C ILE A 65 -18.37 33.42 -13.99
N GLY A 66 -17.77 32.31 -14.43
CA GLY A 66 -18.07 31.62 -15.68
C GLY A 66 -19.53 31.23 -15.83
N ILE A 67 -20.21 30.86 -14.75
CA ILE A 67 -21.64 30.50 -14.76
C ILE A 67 -22.54 31.68 -15.20
N PRO A 68 -22.61 32.80 -14.46
CA PRO A 68 -23.42 33.95 -14.89
C PRO A 68 -22.87 34.61 -16.15
N ALA A 69 -21.55 34.62 -16.35
CA ALA A 69 -20.94 35.20 -17.54
C ALA A 69 -21.30 34.45 -18.82
N GLY A 70 -21.20 33.12 -18.80
CA GLY A 70 -21.59 32.27 -19.92
C GLY A 70 -23.05 32.48 -20.30
N GLY A 71 -23.96 32.50 -19.31
CA GLY A 71 -25.38 32.79 -19.55
C GLY A 71 -25.64 34.15 -20.21
N LEU A 72 -24.98 35.21 -19.73
CA LEU A 72 -25.09 36.56 -20.30
C LEU A 72 -24.50 36.67 -21.71
N ILE A 73 -23.34 36.05 -21.95
CA ILE A 73 -22.69 36.04 -23.27
C ILE A 73 -23.52 35.22 -24.26
N SER A 74 -24.07 34.06 -23.86
CA SER A 74 -24.98 33.27 -24.68
C SER A 74 -26.27 34.03 -25.00
N LEU A 75 -26.85 34.75 -24.04
CA LEU A 75 -28.02 35.61 -24.27
C LEU A 75 -27.71 36.73 -25.27
N PHE A 76 -26.54 37.38 -25.14
CA PHE A 76 -26.08 38.36 -26.11
C PHE A 76 -25.96 37.75 -27.51
N TYR A 77 -25.30 36.59 -27.63
CA TYR A 77 -25.15 35.87 -28.90
C TYR A 77 -26.51 35.58 -29.55
N ILE A 78 -27.46 35.00 -28.81
CA ILE A 78 -28.79 34.66 -29.34
C ILE A 78 -29.50 35.92 -29.86
N ARG A 79 -29.47 37.02 -29.09
CA ARG A 79 -30.06 38.30 -29.51
C ARG A 79 -29.36 38.90 -30.74
N HIS A 80 -28.03 38.82 -30.77
CA HIS A 80 -27.22 39.30 -31.88
C HIS A 80 -27.52 38.52 -33.16
N TRP A 81 -27.57 37.19 -33.07
CA TRP A 81 -27.91 36.30 -34.18
C TRP A 81 -29.33 36.55 -34.70
N LEU A 82 -30.35 36.57 -33.83
CA LEU A 82 -31.74 36.82 -34.22
C LEU A 82 -31.94 38.17 -34.94
N ARG A 83 -31.17 39.19 -34.56
CA ARG A 83 -31.22 40.52 -35.17
C ARG A 83 -30.56 40.56 -36.55
N HIS A 84 -29.49 39.80 -36.74
CA HIS A 84 -28.64 39.89 -37.94
C HIS A 84 -28.79 38.71 -38.92
N ARG A 85 -29.55 37.67 -38.57
CA ARG A 85 -29.77 36.47 -39.42
C ARG A 85 -30.31 36.76 -40.83
N ASN A 86 -30.99 37.90 -41.01
CA ASN A 86 -31.64 38.28 -42.27
C ASN A 86 -30.88 39.38 -43.06
N PHE A 87 -29.80 39.96 -42.52
CA PHE A 87 -29.26 41.26 -42.99
C PHE A 87 -27.79 41.27 -43.47
N MET A 88 -27.11 40.12 -43.62
CA MET A 88 -25.64 40.09 -43.72
C MET A 88 -25.10 39.29 -44.91
N ARG A 89 -23.90 39.66 -45.39
CA ARG A 89 -23.14 38.96 -46.43
C ARG A 89 -22.95 37.48 -46.07
N PRO A 90 -22.97 36.54 -47.04
CA PRO A 90 -23.00 35.10 -46.76
C PRO A 90 -21.83 34.58 -45.91
N MET A 91 -20.62 35.17 -46.04
CA MET A 91 -19.42 34.69 -45.35
C MET A 91 -19.34 35.19 -43.90
N ASP A 92 -19.57 36.48 -43.67
CA ASP A 92 -19.55 37.12 -42.34
C ASP A 92 -20.59 36.49 -41.39
N SER A 93 -21.76 36.16 -41.94
CA SER A 93 -22.86 35.51 -41.22
C SER A 93 -22.49 34.09 -40.78
N LYS A 94 -21.82 33.32 -41.65
CA LYS A 94 -21.34 31.97 -41.33
C LYS A 94 -20.25 31.99 -40.24
N VAL A 95 -19.24 32.86 -40.39
CA VAL A 95 -18.16 33.00 -39.39
C VAL A 95 -18.71 33.45 -38.02
N GLY A 96 -19.65 34.41 -38.00
CA GLY A 96 -20.30 34.85 -36.76
C GLY A 96 -21.17 33.76 -36.11
N HIS A 97 -21.86 32.93 -36.91
CA HIS A 97 -22.64 31.81 -36.40
C HIS A 97 -21.76 30.74 -35.75
N PHE A 98 -20.67 30.32 -36.42
CA PHE A 98 -19.68 29.40 -35.85
C PHE A 98 -19.04 29.95 -34.58
N THR A 99 -18.67 31.24 -34.56
CA THR A 99 -18.12 31.91 -33.37
C THR A 99 -19.05 31.74 -32.17
N GLY A 100 -20.35 31.97 -32.33
CA GLY A 100 -21.28 31.82 -31.20
C GLY A 100 -21.65 30.39 -30.82
N GLN A 101 -21.55 29.43 -31.76
CA GLN A 101 -21.63 28.01 -31.41
C GLN A 101 -20.49 27.63 -30.46
N PHE A 102 -19.25 28.07 -30.73
CA PHE A 102 -18.12 27.81 -29.83
C PHE A 102 -18.32 28.40 -28.43
N VAL A 103 -18.94 29.58 -28.29
CA VAL A 103 -19.31 30.12 -26.97
C VAL A 103 -20.27 29.20 -26.23
N LEU A 104 -21.30 28.72 -26.91
CA LEU A 104 -22.28 27.82 -26.29
C LEU A 104 -21.63 26.48 -25.90
N PHE A 105 -20.79 25.92 -26.77
CA PHE A 105 -20.06 24.69 -26.46
C PHE A 105 -19.06 24.87 -25.32
N SER A 106 -18.32 25.99 -25.28
CA SER A 106 -17.43 26.33 -24.16
C SER A 106 -18.21 26.46 -22.85
N PHE A 107 -19.36 27.15 -22.87
CA PHE A 107 -20.22 27.27 -21.69
C PHE A 107 -20.75 25.91 -21.21
N LEU A 108 -21.32 25.10 -22.10
CA LEU A 108 -21.87 23.79 -21.75
C LEU A 108 -20.78 22.82 -21.27
N SER A 109 -19.62 22.81 -21.92
CA SER A 109 -18.48 22.00 -21.48
C SER A 109 -17.92 22.47 -20.13
N GLY A 110 -17.89 23.78 -19.87
CA GLY A 110 -17.50 24.33 -18.57
C GLY A 110 -18.46 23.94 -17.45
N ILE A 111 -19.78 24.04 -17.69
CA ILE A 111 -20.79 23.55 -16.73
C ILE A 111 -20.63 22.06 -16.47
N LEU A 112 -20.42 21.26 -17.53
CA LEU A 112 -20.23 19.82 -17.40
C LEU A 112 -18.99 19.51 -16.53
N LEU A 113 -17.86 20.19 -16.74
CA LEU A 113 -16.63 20.02 -15.97
C LEU A 113 -16.78 20.34 -14.48
N ILE A 114 -17.67 21.26 -14.09
CA ILE A 114 -17.99 21.54 -12.68
C ILE A 114 -18.58 20.30 -11.99
N PHE A 115 -19.43 19.55 -12.69
CA PHE A 115 -20.10 18.38 -12.13
C PHE A 115 -19.26 17.11 -12.18
N ILE A 116 -18.48 16.90 -13.25
CA ILE A 116 -17.70 15.66 -13.43
C ILE A 116 -16.25 15.79 -12.96
N GLY A 117 -15.70 17.00 -12.87
CA GLY A 117 -14.29 17.26 -12.57
C GLY A 117 -13.36 16.91 -13.74
N ILE A 118 -12.06 17.12 -13.57
CA ILE A 118 -11.01 16.77 -14.54
C ILE A 118 -10.40 15.42 -14.15
N SER A 119 -11.18 14.35 -14.19
CA SER A 119 -10.69 12.97 -13.97
C SER A 119 -10.27 12.29 -15.28
N GLY A 120 -9.66 11.10 -15.21
CA GLY A 120 -9.15 10.38 -16.38
C GLY A 120 -10.17 10.22 -17.51
N SER A 121 -11.43 9.90 -17.19
CA SER A 121 -12.53 9.77 -18.16
C SER A 121 -13.06 11.11 -18.68
N ALA A 122 -12.89 12.20 -17.92
CA ALA A 122 -13.33 13.56 -18.27
C ALA A 122 -12.25 14.41 -18.96
N SER A 123 -11.01 13.91 -19.04
CA SER A 123 -9.88 14.61 -19.69
C SER A 123 -10.18 15.05 -21.12
N LEU A 124 -10.93 14.23 -21.89
CA LEU A 124 -11.37 14.59 -23.24
C LEU A 124 -12.25 15.86 -23.25
N ILE A 125 -13.16 15.99 -22.27
CA ILE A 125 -14.06 17.15 -22.16
C ILE A 125 -13.27 18.39 -21.77
N TYR A 126 -12.27 18.25 -20.90
CA TYR A 126 -11.36 19.34 -20.56
C TYR A 126 -10.59 19.84 -21.79
N TRP A 127 -9.96 18.94 -22.55
CA TRP A 127 -9.26 19.33 -23.77
C TRP A 127 -10.20 19.91 -24.83
N ALA A 128 -11.42 19.39 -24.96
CA ALA A 128 -12.43 19.96 -25.83
C ALA A 128 -12.82 21.38 -25.39
N HIS A 129 -12.99 21.62 -24.08
CA HIS A 129 -13.28 22.95 -23.53
C HIS A 129 -12.17 23.95 -23.87
N ILE A 130 -10.90 23.56 -23.69
CA ILE A 130 -9.73 24.39 -24.04
C ILE A 130 -9.69 24.66 -25.55
N LEU A 131 -9.78 23.61 -26.37
CA LEU A 131 -9.71 23.72 -27.83
C LEU A 131 -10.83 24.63 -28.38
N VAL A 132 -12.07 24.41 -27.94
CA VAL A 132 -13.23 25.23 -28.34
C VAL A 132 -13.05 26.69 -27.92
N SER A 133 -12.46 26.95 -26.76
CA SER A 133 -12.20 28.32 -26.28
C SER A 133 -11.12 29.03 -27.09
N VAL A 134 -10.08 28.30 -27.54
CA VAL A 134 -9.04 28.83 -28.45
C VAL A 134 -9.61 29.07 -29.86
N LEU A 135 -10.38 28.13 -30.39
CA LEU A 135 -11.04 28.25 -31.70
C LEU A 135 -12.04 29.43 -31.71
N PHE A 136 -12.78 29.60 -30.62
CA PHE A 136 -13.67 30.75 -30.44
C PHE A 136 -12.92 32.08 -30.66
N LEU A 137 -11.75 32.27 -30.04
CA LEU A 137 -10.99 33.50 -30.21
C LEU A 137 -10.49 33.72 -31.63
N ALA A 138 -9.98 32.65 -32.27
CA ALA A 138 -9.53 32.74 -33.65
C ALA A 138 -10.68 33.19 -34.57
N PHE A 139 -11.85 32.57 -34.44
CA PHE A 139 -13.05 32.90 -35.23
C PHE A 139 -13.65 34.26 -34.86
N LEU A 140 -13.59 34.67 -33.60
CA LEU A 140 -13.95 36.02 -33.17
C LEU A 140 -13.02 37.04 -33.83
N GLY A 141 -11.72 36.79 -33.88
CA GLY A 141 -10.73 37.62 -34.59
C GLY A 141 -11.09 37.77 -36.07
N PHE A 142 -11.37 36.68 -36.77
CA PHE A 142 -11.85 36.71 -38.16
C PHE A 142 -13.16 37.49 -38.30
N HIS A 143 -14.16 37.21 -37.45
CA HIS A 143 -15.45 37.92 -37.45
C HIS A 143 -15.27 39.43 -37.22
N LEU A 144 -14.29 39.81 -36.40
CA LEU A 144 -13.95 41.20 -36.13
C LEU A 144 -13.11 41.86 -37.22
N TRP A 145 -12.35 41.10 -38.01
CA TRP A 145 -11.41 41.58 -39.04
C TRP A 145 -11.98 41.66 -40.45
N ILE A 146 -12.97 40.82 -40.79
CA ILE A 146 -13.62 40.81 -42.11
C ILE A 146 -14.38 42.12 -42.52
N PRO A 147 -14.84 43.03 -41.62
CA PRO A 147 -15.48 44.26 -42.05
C PRO A 147 -14.51 45.39 -42.46
N THR A 148 -14.96 46.29 -43.35
CA THR A 148 -14.17 47.43 -43.89
C THR A 148 -13.58 48.34 -42.80
N GLY A 149 -12.43 48.98 -43.06
CA GLY A 149 -11.65 49.78 -42.10
C GLY A 149 -12.41 50.87 -41.33
N ASN A 150 -13.54 51.38 -41.87
CA ASN A 150 -14.44 52.30 -41.16
C ASN A 150 -15.23 51.66 -40.01
N MET A 151 -15.52 50.36 -40.06
CA MET A 151 -16.11 49.62 -38.94
C MET A 151 -15.08 49.32 -37.85
N VAL A 152 -13.82 49.03 -38.21
CA VAL A 152 -12.73 48.81 -37.25
C VAL A 152 -12.48 50.08 -36.41
N ARG A 153 -12.43 51.26 -37.06
CA ARG A 153 -12.29 52.55 -36.36
C ARG A 153 -13.45 52.84 -35.40
N ARG A 154 -14.70 52.51 -35.77
CA ARG A 154 -15.88 52.67 -34.90
C ARG A 154 -15.90 51.67 -33.73
N ARG A 155 -15.42 50.45 -33.94
CA ARG A 155 -15.27 49.41 -32.91
C ARG A 155 -14.23 49.80 -31.84
N LEU A 156 -13.12 50.40 -32.25
CA LEU A 156 -12.07 50.88 -31.34
C LEU A 156 -12.53 52.06 -30.46
N ILE A 157 -13.40 52.95 -30.98
CA ILE A 157 -13.93 54.09 -30.22
C ILE A 157 -14.96 53.65 -29.16
N GLY A 158 -15.82 52.66 -29.48
CA GLY A 158 -16.75 52.08 -28.50
C GLY A 158 -16.06 51.30 -27.38
N ALA A 159 -14.96 50.61 -27.69
CA ALA A 159 -14.15 49.86 -26.73
C ALA A 159 -13.55 50.74 -25.61
N GLY A 160 -13.20 52.00 -25.91
CA GLY A 160 -12.68 52.96 -24.93
C GLY A 160 -13.67 53.29 -23.79
N SER A 161 -14.98 53.27 -24.06
CA SER A 161 -16.03 53.50 -23.05
C SER A 161 -16.40 52.24 -22.26
N GLY A 162 -16.12 51.05 -22.80
CA GLY A 162 -16.28 49.76 -22.12
C GLY A 162 -15.22 49.54 -21.03
N LEU A 163 -13.98 49.97 -21.29
CA LEU A 163 -12.85 49.90 -20.36
C LEU A 163 -13.11 50.57 -19.01
N LEU A 164 -13.88 51.67 -18.99
CA LEU A 164 -14.24 52.39 -17.76
C LEU A 164 -15.33 51.69 -16.93
N LYS A 165 -16.12 50.79 -17.53
CA LYS A 165 -17.10 49.94 -16.82
C LYS A 165 -16.47 48.63 -16.35
N SER A 166 -15.40 48.17 -17.00
CA SER A 166 -14.52 47.08 -16.53
C SER A 166 -13.86 47.39 -15.18
N SER A 167 -13.74 48.67 -14.79
CA SER A 167 -13.25 49.11 -13.49
C SER A 167 -14.02 48.53 -12.31
N VAL A 168 -15.35 48.34 -12.45
CA VAL A 168 -16.18 47.72 -11.38
C VAL A 168 -15.83 46.24 -11.23
N PHE A 169 -15.55 45.57 -12.34
CA PHE A 169 -15.11 44.17 -12.35
C PHE A 169 -13.70 44.02 -11.76
N LEU A 170 -12.82 44.97 -12.05
CA LEU A 170 -11.49 45.06 -11.45
C LEU A 170 -11.56 45.33 -9.94
N ILE A 171 -12.46 46.22 -9.49
CA ILE A 171 -12.68 46.49 -8.07
C ILE A 171 -13.26 45.26 -7.36
N LEU A 172 -14.22 44.55 -7.98
CA LEU A 172 -14.75 43.31 -7.44
C LEU A 172 -13.66 42.23 -7.38
N PHE A 173 -12.86 42.08 -8.46
CA PHE A 173 -11.70 41.18 -8.48
C PHE A 173 -10.71 41.52 -7.37
N LEU A 174 -10.36 42.79 -7.17
CA LEU A 174 -9.46 43.23 -6.11
C LEU A 174 -10.06 43.00 -4.72
N ALA A 175 -11.37 43.21 -4.53
CA ALA A 175 -12.06 42.98 -3.26
C ALA A 175 -12.15 41.49 -2.90
N VAL A 176 -12.47 40.63 -3.87
CA VAL A 176 -12.50 39.17 -3.67
C VAL A 176 -11.07 38.62 -3.55
N THR A 177 -10.09 39.18 -4.27
CA THR A 177 -8.66 38.84 -4.09
C THR A 177 -8.19 39.25 -2.69
N ALA A 178 -8.56 40.43 -2.19
CA ALA A 178 -8.25 40.86 -0.83
C ALA A 178 -8.93 39.96 0.23
N PHE A 179 -10.16 39.51 -0.02
CA PHE A 179 -10.84 38.53 0.83
C PHE A 179 -10.16 37.16 0.80
N GLY A 180 -9.77 36.67 -0.38
CA GLY A 180 -9.01 35.42 -0.51
C GLY A 180 -7.63 35.53 0.17
N SER A 181 -6.92 36.64 -0.01
CA SER A 181 -5.65 36.90 0.67
C SER A 181 -5.84 37.00 2.19
N TRP A 182 -6.95 37.55 2.67
CA TRP A 182 -7.31 37.50 4.09
C TRP A 182 -7.51 36.06 4.56
N THR A 183 -8.20 35.19 3.80
CA THR A 183 -8.36 33.78 4.19
C THR A 183 -7.05 32.99 4.23
N TYR A 184 -6.13 33.27 3.30
CA TYR A 184 -4.80 32.66 3.24
C TYR A 184 -3.91 33.06 4.43
N LEU A 185 -3.98 34.34 4.83
CA LEU A 185 -3.22 34.85 5.99
C LEU A 185 -3.72 34.31 7.34
N HIS A 186 -4.86 33.61 7.38
CA HIS A 186 -5.43 33.02 8.59
C HIS A 186 -5.45 31.48 8.52
N GLU A 187 -4.72 30.85 7.61
CA GLU A 187 -4.54 29.40 7.62
C GLU A 187 -3.80 28.97 8.89
N GLU A 188 -4.17 27.80 9.41
CA GLU A 188 -3.45 27.20 10.54
C GLU A 188 -2.00 26.95 10.12
N PRO A 189 -1.00 27.31 10.94
CA PRO A 189 0.40 27.10 10.59
C PRO A 189 0.67 25.59 10.51
N THR A 190 1.33 25.15 9.43
CA THR A 190 1.76 23.76 9.25
C THR A 190 2.80 23.36 10.28
N TYR A 191 3.76 24.25 10.54
CA TYR A 191 4.82 24.02 11.52
C TYR A 191 4.51 24.72 12.83
N ILE A 192 4.76 24.04 13.94
CA ILE A 192 4.59 24.59 15.28
C ILE A 192 5.91 24.58 16.04
N VAL A 193 6.04 25.47 17.02
CA VAL A 193 7.21 25.58 17.88
C VAL A 193 6.82 25.15 19.30
N LYS A 194 7.60 24.25 19.88
CA LYS A 194 7.46 23.81 21.28
C LYS A 194 8.69 24.26 22.06
N ASN A 195 8.53 25.29 22.90
CA ASN A 195 9.65 25.87 23.64
C ASN A 195 10.07 25.06 24.87
N ASP A 196 9.15 24.29 25.47
CA ASP A 196 9.36 23.56 26.73
C ASP A 196 9.43 22.03 26.56
N TYR A 197 9.74 21.55 25.36
CA TYR A 197 9.79 20.12 25.01
C TYR A 197 11.08 19.45 25.47
N ALA A 198 10.99 18.21 25.97
CA ALA A 198 12.16 17.46 26.42
C ALA A 198 12.87 16.72 25.26
N TYR A 199 14.21 16.76 25.26
CA TYR A 199 15.08 16.09 24.30
C TYR A 199 15.97 15.01 24.95
N PRO A 200 15.38 14.00 25.63
CA PRO A 200 16.17 13.00 26.37
C PRO A 200 17.03 12.10 25.46
N PHE A 201 16.67 11.96 24.19
CA PHE A 201 17.30 11.03 23.23
C PHE A 201 18.12 11.73 22.14
N GLY A 202 18.60 12.94 22.41
CA GLY A 202 19.42 13.73 21.47
C GLY A 202 18.65 14.83 20.74
N SER A 203 19.25 15.36 19.67
CA SER A 203 18.78 16.58 19.01
C SER A 203 17.55 16.40 18.11
N ASN A 204 17.23 15.16 17.72
CA ASN A 204 16.00 14.88 17.00
C ASN A 204 14.82 14.87 17.99
N PRO A 205 13.80 15.75 17.85
CA PRO A 205 12.64 15.79 18.76
C PRO A 205 11.82 14.49 18.77
N PHE A 206 11.94 13.68 17.73
CA PHE A 206 11.16 12.46 17.55
C PHE A 206 11.86 11.20 18.10
N SER A 207 13.15 11.31 18.48
CA SER A 207 13.89 10.18 19.04
C SER A 207 13.22 9.62 20.31
N PRO A 208 13.27 8.28 20.53
CA PRO A 208 14.04 7.28 19.77
C PRO A 208 13.43 6.82 18.44
N SER A 209 12.24 7.29 18.04
CA SER A 209 11.85 7.12 16.64
C SER A 209 12.80 7.89 15.73
N MET A 210 13.18 7.27 14.62
CA MET A 210 14.09 7.88 13.65
C MET A 210 13.34 8.67 12.56
N THR A 211 12.08 9.00 12.80
CA THR A 211 11.32 9.95 11.98
C THR A 211 12.02 11.30 11.94
N THR A 212 11.95 11.98 10.80
CA THR A 212 12.44 13.36 10.65
C THR A 212 11.45 14.19 9.84
N THR A 213 11.55 15.51 9.98
CA THR A 213 10.82 16.50 9.19
C THR A 213 11.81 17.55 8.65
N PRO A 214 11.45 18.35 7.64
CA PRO A 214 12.26 19.49 7.22
C PRO A 214 12.65 20.37 8.43
N GLY A 215 13.95 20.45 8.71
CA GLY A 215 14.47 21.22 9.85
C GLY A 215 14.13 20.66 11.24
N ASN A 216 13.64 19.43 11.35
CA ASN A 216 13.19 18.80 12.61
C ASN A 216 12.14 19.65 13.34
N GLN A 217 11.23 20.25 12.59
CA GLN A 217 10.13 21.05 13.13
C GLN A 217 8.93 20.16 13.46
N PHE A 218 8.19 20.51 14.52
CA PHE A 218 6.92 19.86 14.83
C PHE A 218 5.85 20.28 13.84
N ILE A 219 4.90 19.38 13.60
CA ILE A 219 3.80 19.57 12.66
C ILE A 219 2.50 19.80 13.42
N ASN A 220 1.70 20.75 12.95
CA ASN A 220 0.35 20.95 13.47
C ASN A 220 -0.51 19.73 13.17
N GLU A 221 -1.01 19.12 14.23
CA GLU A 221 -1.77 17.88 14.19
C GLU A 221 -3.00 17.94 13.27
N ASN A 222 -3.70 19.08 13.24
CA ASN A 222 -4.88 19.28 12.40
C ASN A 222 -4.56 19.24 10.90
N THR A 223 -3.29 19.40 10.52
CA THR A 223 -2.85 19.31 9.12
C THR A 223 -2.47 17.89 8.69
N MET A 224 -2.44 16.95 9.64
CA MET A 224 -2.12 15.53 9.43
C MET A 224 -3.35 14.61 9.60
N ALA A 225 -4.42 15.14 10.20
CA ALA A 225 -5.71 14.49 10.39
C ALA A 225 -6.72 14.89 9.29
N GLY A 226 -7.92 14.31 9.32
CA GLY A 226 -9.00 14.61 8.38
C GLY A 226 -9.14 13.60 7.25
N SER A 227 -8.79 12.32 7.48
CA SER A 227 -8.89 11.26 6.46
C SER A 227 -10.31 11.08 5.93
N ASP A 228 -11.34 11.39 6.72
CA ASP A 228 -12.75 11.40 6.29
C ASP A 228 -13.02 12.39 5.14
N GLY A 229 -12.20 13.44 5.02
CA GLY A 229 -12.26 14.37 3.89
C GLY A 229 -11.84 13.72 2.57
N CYS A 230 -11.03 12.66 2.60
CA CYS A 230 -10.66 11.89 1.40
C CYS A 230 -11.82 11.01 0.91
N GLY A 231 -12.65 10.51 1.83
CA GLY A 231 -13.78 9.61 1.57
C GLY A 231 -15.04 10.29 1.00
N GLN A 232 -14.98 11.58 0.68
CA GLN A 232 -16.14 12.31 0.16
C GLN A 232 -16.61 11.78 -1.20
N GLU A 233 -17.90 11.99 -1.50
CA GLU A 233 -18.50 11.54 -2.75
C GLU A 233 -17.74 12.10 -3.97
N ASN A 234 -17.44 11.22 -4.94
CA ASN A 234 -16.64 11.54 -6.13
C ASN A 234 -15.14 11.85 -5.85
N CYS A 235 -14.61 11.45 -4.69
CA CYS A 235 -13.19 11.46 -4.34
C CYS A 235 -12.65 10.03 -4.11
N HIS A 236 -12.52 9.57 -2.86
CA HIS A 236 -11.99 8.24 -2.55
C HIS A 236 -12.87 7.42 -1.58
N PRO A 237 -14.20 7.33 -1.80
CA PRO A 237 -15.09 6.63 -0.88
C PRO A 237 -14.74 5.14 -0.73
N ASP A 238 -14.40 4.44 -1.81
CA ASP A 238 -14.10 3.00 -1.73
C ASP A 238 -12.77 2.76 -1.00
N ILE A 239 -11.75 3.58 -1.27
CA ILE A 239 -10.45 3.50 -0.57
C ILE A 239 -10.60 3.85 0.92
N HIS A 240 -11.35 4.90 1.25
CA HIS A 240 -11.57 5.32 2.63
C HIS A 240 -12.31 4.24 3.44
N GLU A 241 -13.36 3.63 2.87
CA GLU A 241 -14.07 2.51 3.50
C GLU A 241 -13.09 1.36 3.81
N GLN A 242 -12.25 0.99 2.85
CA GLN A 242 -11.24 -0.06 3.01
C GLN A 242 -10.22 0.25 4.12
N TRP A 243 -9.70 1.48 4.15
CA TRP A 243 -8.76 1.94 5.18
C TRP A 243 -9.41 2.00 6.56
N SER A 244 -10.66 2.46 6.65
CA SER A 244 -11.37 2.67 7.92
C SER A 244 -11.54 1.39 8.75
N GLU A 245 -11.58 0.22 8.09
CA GLU A 245 -11.66 -1.10 8.74
C GLU A 245 -10.28 -1.77 8.92
N SER A 246 -9.20 -1.11 8.50
CA SER A 246 -7.85 -1.68 8.48
C SER A 246 -7.10 -1.54 9.81
N VAL A 247 -6.08 -2.37 10.01
CA VAL A 247 -5.20 -2.27 11.18
C VAL A 247 -4.36 -0.99 11.16
N HIS A 248 -4.10 -0.38 10.00
CA HIS A 248 -3.40 0.89 9.92
C HIS A 248 -4.22 2.04 10.51
N ARG A 249 -5.54 2.06 10.27
CA ARG A 249 -6.44 2.97 10.98
C ARG A 249 -6.44 2.68 12.49
N PHE A 250 -6.54 1.41 12.88
CA PHE A 250 -6.54 1.04 14.29
C PHE A 250 -5.13 0.94 14.91
N SER A 251 -4.09 1.52 14.31
CA SER A 251 -2.71 1.39 14.78
C SER A 251 -2.52 1.98 16.19
N THR A 252 -3.21 3.08 16.50
CA THR A 252 -3.26 3.71 17.84
C THR A 252 -4.53 3.38 18.61
N ASP A 253 -5.69 3.29 17.94
CA ASP A 253 -6.99 3.05 18.59
C ASP A 253 -7.34 1.57 18.70
N ASN A 254 -6.50 0.81 19.40
CA ASN A 254 -6.84 -0.55 19.79
C ASN A 254 -6.39 -0.84 21.22
N ILE A 255 -7.16 -1.67 21.94
CA ILE A 255 -6.95 -1.94 23.36
C ILE A 255 -5.59 -2.59 23.66
N TYR A 256 -5.09 -3.44 22.76
CA TYR A 256 -3.79 -4.10 22.91
C TYR A 256 -2.64 -3.09 22.87
N PHE A 257 -2.60 -2.24 21.84
CA PHE A 257 -1.56 -1.23 21.71
C PHE A 257 -1.64 -0.19 22.84
N LYS A 258 -2.85 0.27 23.19
CA LYS A 258 -3.04 1.19 24.32
C LYS A 258 -2.43 0.63 25.60
N HIS A 259 -2.69 -0.65 25.90
CA HIS A 259 -2.18 -1.25 27.12
C HIS A 259 -0.65 -1.40 27.11
N THR A 260 -0.03 -1.79 25.99
CA THR A 260 1.44 -1.81 25.86
C THR A 260 2.04 -0.41 25.98
N LEU A 261 1.42 0.60 25.36
CA LEU A 261 1.91 1.98 25.38
C LEU A 261 1.86 2.55 26.81
N GLU A 262 0.77 2.29 27.54
CA GLU A 262 0.62 2.65 28.95
C GLU A 262 1.66 1.93 29.80
N TYR A 263 1.86 0.62 29.58
CA TYR A 263 2.90 -0.14 30.29
C TYR A 263 4.30 0.43 30.06
N MET A 264 4.64 0.80 28.82
CA MET A 264 5.91 1.47 28.52
C MET A 264 6.03 2.84 29.21
N ALA A 265 4.97 3.63 29.19
CA ALA A 265 4.96 4.94 29.85
C ALA A 265 5.14 4.80 31.38
N GLU A 266 4.60 3.74 31.98
CA GLU A 266 4.72 3.43 33.40
C GLU A 266 6.12 2.94 33.79
N THR A 267 6.78 2.14 32.95
CA THR A 267 8.10 1.56 33.27
C THR A 267 9.28 2.41 32.80
N GLU A 268 9.22 2.96 31.58
CA GLU A 268 10.30 3.71 30.92
C GLU A 268 10.07 5.22 30.88
N GLY A 269 8.84 5.66 31.17
CA GLY A 269 8.44 7.06 31.10
C GLY A 269 7.80 7.45 29.76
N ALA A 270 6.99 8.51 29.79
CA ALA A 270 6.22 8.96 28.64
C ALA A 270 7.06 9.41 27.42
N ASP A 271 8.30 9.88 27.62
CA ASP A 271 9.16 10.23 26.49
C ASP A 271 9.60 9.00 25.69
N ALA A 272 9.72 7.83 26.33
CA ALA A 272 10.15 6.60 25.69
C ALA A 272 9.10 6.07 24.68
N THR A 273 7.82 6.43 24.86
CA THR A 273 6.72 6.02 23.96
C THR A 273 6.85 6.58 22.55
N ARG A 274 7.70 7.59 22.33
CA ARG A 274 8.06 8.09 20.99
C ARG A 274 8.59 6.97 20.09
N TYR A 275 9.22 5.94 20.66
CA TYR A 275 9.63 4.72 19.96
C TYR A 275 8.47 4.08 19.17
N CYS A 276 7.32 3.92 19.82
CA CYS A 276 6.11 3.37 19.22
C CYS A 276 5.43 4.37 18.27
N GLY A 277 5.50 5.66 18.60
CA GLY A 277 4.81 6.73 17.89
C GLY A 277 5.13 6.81 16.40
N GLY A 278 6.37 6.51 16.00
CA GLY A 278 6.77 6.56 14.59
C GLY A 278 6.00 5.59 13.70
N CYS A 279 5.60 4.43 14.22
CA CYS A 279 4.88 3.43 13.45
C CYS A 279 3.38 3.40 13.78
N HIS A 280 2.98 3.69 15.02
CA HIS A 280 1.61 3.50 15.49
C HIS A 280 0.78 4.78 15.59
N ASP A 281 1.41 5.90 15.97
CA ASP A 281 0.71 7.16 16.22
C ASP A 281 1.57 8.36 15.75
N PRO A 282 1.77 8.47 14.43
CA PRO A 282 2.61 9.51 13.85
C PRO A 282 2.06 10.92 14.12
N LEU A 283 0.75 11.07 14.30
CA LEU A 283 0.13 12.36 14.66
C LEU A 283 0.61 12.83 16.04
N ALA A 284 0.60 11.95 17.06
CA ALA A 284 1.08 12.28 18.40
C ALA A 284 2.60 12.54 18.42
N LEU A 285 3.37 11.76 17.66
CA LEU A 285 4.82 11.94 17.54
C LEU A 285 5.17 13.29 16.90
N LEU A 286 4.67 13.53 15.68
CA LEU A 286 5.04 14.69 14.86
C LEU A 286 4.54 16.01 15.44
N SER A 287 3.46 16.00 16.23
CA SER A 287 2.94 17.18 16.93
C SER A 287 3.64 17.47 18.26
N GLY A 288 4.59 16.62 18.69
CA GLY A 288 5.30 16.77 19.95
C GLY A 288 4.39 16.64 21.17
N LYS A 289 3.44 15.70 21.11
CA LYS A 289 2.56 15.38 22.25
C LYS A 289 3.16 14.38 23.21
N MET A 290 3.87 13.37 22.66
CA MET A 290 4.57 12.31 23.41
C MET A 290 5.74 12.86 24.23
N ASP A 291 5.43 13.69 25.22
CA ASP A 291 6.36 14.39 26.11
C ASP A 291 6.03 14.04 27.56
N SER A 292 7.04 14.03 28.43
CA SER A 292 6.91 13.75 29.88
C SER A 292 5.89 14.60 30.62
N LYS A 293 5.56 15.79 30.11
CA LYS A 293 4.55 16.71 30.68
C LYS A 293 3.23 16.73 29.91
N GLY A 294 3.15 15.98 28.81
CA GLY A 294 2.06 16.01 27.84
C GLY A 294 1.21 14.74 27.86
N THR A 295 0.50 14.52 26.75
CA THR A 295 -0.29 13.31 26.50
C THR A 295 0.48 12.38 25.58
N ILE A 296 0.51 11.07 25.85
CA ILE A 296 1.16 10.11 24.95
C ILE A 296 0.32 9.75 23.71
N ARG A 297 -0.77 10.49 23.46
CA ARG A 297 -1.77 10.20 22.43
C ARG A 297 -2.19 11.47 21.69
N ASN A 298 -2.64 11.29 20.45
CA ASN A 298 -3.22 12.32 19.60
C ASN A 298 -4.66 12.71 20.05
N ASP A 299 -5.19 13.82 19.55
CA ASP A 299 -6.58 14.28 19.75
C ASP A 299 -7.55 13.70 18.70
N HIS A 300 -7.03 12.99 17.70
CA HIS A 300 -7.77 12.38 16.60
C HIS A 300 -7.61 10.85 16.63
N PRO A 301 -8.14 10.15 17.67
CA PRO A 301 -7.88 8.72 17.87
C PRO A 301 -8.36 7.87 16.68
N ASP A 302 -9.30 8.43 15.93
CA ASP A 302 -9.85 7.95 14.68
C ASP A 302 -8.96 8.19 13.45
N GLU A 303 -7.65 8.34 13.60
CA GLU A 303 -6.74 8.49 12.46
C GLU A 303 -5.72 7.35 12.37
N GLY A 304 -5.10 6.94 13.49
CA GLY A 304 -3.99 5.99 13.45
C GLY A 304 -2.92 6.42 12.44
N ILE A 305 -2.57 5.54 11.50
CA ILE A 305 -1.84 5.92 10.30
C ILE A 305 -2.83 6.51 9.29
N SER A 306 -2.92 7.83 9.28
CA SER A 306 -3.86 8.59 8.43
C SER A 306 -3.50 8.53 6.94
N CYS A 307 -4.48 8.83 6.08
CA CYS A 307 -4.25 8.99 4.64
C CYS A 307 -3.15 10.04 4.38
N ILE A 308 -3.23 11.16 5.09
CA ILE A 308 -2.28 12.27 4.92
C ILE A 308 -0.89 11.86 5.37
N VAL A 309 -0.75 11.15 6.50
CA VAL A 309 0.56 10.69 6.95
C VAL A 309 1.20 9.75 5.95
N CYS A 310 0.49 8.69 5.57
CA CYS A 310 1.00 7.71 4.60
C CYS A 310 1.42 8.37 3.29
N HIS A 311 0.62 9.31 2.79
CA HIS A 311 0.84 10.00 1.52
C HIS A 311 1.68 11.30 1.65
N SER A 312 2.40 11.47 2.75
CA SER A 312 3.37 12.56 2.98
C SER A 312 4.76 12.06 3.38
N ILE A 313 4.93 10.74 3.45
CA ILE A 313 6.24 10.11 3.56
C ILE A 313 6.94 10.21 2.20
N GLU A 314 8.19 10.67 2.16
CA GLU A 314 8.93 10.83 0.90
C GLU A 314 10.15 9.92 0.75
N ASP A 315 10.76 9.51 1.87
CA ASP A 315 12.00 8.75 1.89
C ASP A 315 12.09 7.91 3.18
N SER A 316 12.74 6.75 3.13
CA SER A 316 13.14 5.96 4.29
C SER A 316 14.48 6.38 4.87
N GLY A 317 15.33 7.08 4.11
CA GLY A 317 16.77 7.10 4.38
C GLY A 317 17.33 5.66 4.29
N ASP A 318 18.26 5.31 5.17
CA ASP A 318 18.66 3.89 5.33
C ASP A 318 17.60 3.05 6.08
N LEU A 319 17.71 1.73 5.97
CA LEU A 319 16.74 0.76 6.51
C LEU A 319 17.13 0.20 7.89
N GLU A 320 17.91 0.94 8.69
CA GLU A 320 18.44 0.46 9.97
C GLU A 320 17.63 0.90 11.20
N GLY A 321 16.58 1.73 11.02
CA GLY A 321 15.87 2.40 12.11
C GLY A 321 14.39 2.05 12.29
N THR A 322 13.80 2.53 13.39
CA THR A 322 12.37 2.39 13.72
C THR A 322 11.58 3.64 13.39
N GLY A 323 10.50 3.50 12.61
CA GLY A 323 9.72 4.63 12.11
C GLY A 323 10.60 5.58 11.30
N LYS A 324 11.58 5.03 10.57
CA LYS A 324 12.60 5.83 9.91
C LYS A 324 12.08 6.29 8.55
N TYR A 325 11.55 7.50 8.55
CA TYR A 325 11.09 8.17 7.35
C TYR A 325 11.22 9.69 7.46
N VAL A 326 11.25 10.34 6.29
CA VAL A 326 11.11 11.79 6.17
C VAL A 326 9.64 12.11 5.93
N TYR A 327 9.01 12.79 6.88
CA TYR A 327 7.66 13.34 6.72
C TYR A 327 7.75 14.76 6.18
N ASN A 328 7.23 14.97 4.97
CA ASN A 328 7.14 16.28 4.36
C ASN A 328 5.66 16.69 4.25
N PRO A 329 5.19 17.66 5.05
CA PRO A 329 3.79 18.06 5.05
C PRO A 329 3.31 18.42 3.64
N PRO A 330 2.09 18.01 3.25
CA PRO A 330 1.59 18.25 1.91
C PRO A 330 1.32 19.74 1.69
N GLU A 331 1.56 20.23 0.47
CA GLU A 331 1.05 21.53 0.06
C GLU A 331 -0.48 21.53 0.05
N ARG A 332 -1.09 22.53 0.69
CA ARG A 332 -2.54 22.58 0.92
C ARG A 332 -3.28 23.34 -0.17
N TYR A 333 -4.49 22.85 -0.43
CA TYR A 333 -5.48 23.60 -1.20
C TYR A 333 -6.18 24.64 -0.34
N LEU A 334 -6.66 25.73 -0.95
CA LEU A 334 -7.47 26.72 -0.26
C LEU A 334 -8.65 26.08 0.46
N PHE A 335 -8.93 26.57 1.67
CA PHE A 335 -10.02 26.12 2.53
C PHE A 335 -9.86 24.70 3.12
N TRP A 336 -8.66 24.11 3.06
CA TRP A 336 -8.38 22.79 3.65
C TRP A 336 -8.75 22.73 5.15
N ASP A 337 -8.25 23.67 5.97
CA ASP A 337 -8.46 23.66 7.42
C ASP A 337 -9.76 24.37 7.85
N ARG A 338 -10.72 24.56 6.94
CA ARG A 338 -11.92 25.36 7.20
C ARG A 338 -13.13 24.46 7.38
N GLU A 339 -13.79 24.61 8.53
CA GLU A 339 -15.05 23.95 8.81
C GLU A 339 -16.22 24.62 8.06
N GLY A 340 -17.22 23.80 7.71
CA GLY A 340 -18.48 24.21 7.13
C GLY A 340 -18.68 23.82 5.67
N GLU A 341 -19.94 23.73 5.24
CA GLU A 341 -20.32 23.20 3.93
C GLU A 341 -19.72 24.00 2.76
N ILE A 342 -19.70 25.33 2.86
CA ILE A 342 -19.22 26.19 1.76
C ILE A 342 -17.69 26.09 1.58
N PRO A 343 -16.85 26.26 2.63
CA PRO A 343 -15.41 26.06 2.50
C PRO A 343 -15.04 24.67 1.96
N SER A 344 -15.64 23.60 2.50
CA SER A 344 -15.40 22.24 2.02
C SER A 344 -15.82 22.05 0.56
N PHE A 345 -16.99 22.55 0.16
CA PHE A 345 -17.43 22.53 -1.24
C PHE A 345 -16.44 23.22 -2.17
N LEU A 346 -15.94 24.41 -1.79
CA LEU A 346 -14.96 25.14 -2.60
C LEU A 346 -13.60 24.42 -2.67
N ASN A 347 -13.16 23.80 -1.58
CA ASN A 347 -11.95 22.99 -1.54
C ASN A 347 -12.04 21.79 -2.51
N TYR A 348 -13.09 20.97 -2.39
CA TYR A 348 -13.28 19.79 -3.25
C TYR A 348 -13.50 20.18 -4.70
N LEU A 349 -14.27 21.23 -4.97
CA LEU A 349 -14.44 21.76 -6.33
C LEU A 349 -13.08 22.16 -6.92
N LEU A 350 -12.23 22.85 -6.16
CA LEU A 350 -10.91 23.26 -6.62
C LEU A 350 -10.00 22.06 -6.92
N ILE A 351 -9.97 21.04 -6.04
CA ILE A 351 -9.22 19.80 -6.28
C ILE A 351 -9.68 19.14 -7.59
N ARG A 352 -11.00 19.02 -7.79
CA ARG A 352 -11.57 18.39 -8.99
C ARG A 352 -11.33 19.18 -10.26
N LEU A 353 -11.28 20.51 -10.19
CA LEU A 353 -11.01 21.39 -11.33
C LEU A 353 -9.53 21.58 -11.62
N LYS A 354 -8.63 21.24 -10.69
CA LYS A 354 -7.18 21.27 -10.93
C LYS A 354 -6.45 20.15 -10.16
N PRO A 355 -6.69 18.87 -10.52
CA PRO A 355 -6.23 17.72 -9.73
C PRO A 355 -4.76 17.38 -9.91
N GLU A 356 -4.06 17.98 -10.87
CA GLU A 356 -2.65 17.71 -11.13
C GLU A 356 -1.78 17.97 -9.89
N HIS A 357 -2.04 19.07 -9.18
CA HIS A 357 -1.32 19.39 -7.95
C HIS A 357 -1.64 18.40 -6.83
N HIS A 358 -2.91 18.03 -6.64
CA HIS A 358 -3.31 16.98 -5.71
C HIS A 358 -2.58 15.66 -5.98
N LYS A 359 -2.49 15.24 -7.26
CA LYS A 359 -1.75 14.04 -7.64
C LYS A 359 -0.25 14.16 -7.32
N GLN A 360 0.39 15.29 -7.62
CA GLN A 360 1.81 15.49 -7.32
C GLN A 360 2.11 15.52 -5.82
N THR A 361 1.18 16.08 -5.03
CA THR A 361 1.30 16.15 -3.57
C THR A 361 1.15 14.77 -2.93
N PHE A 362 0.13 13.99 -3.32
CA PHE A 362 -0.22 12.73 -2.64
C PHE A 362 0.23 11.45 -3.36
N MET A 363 0.82 11.52 -4.56
CA MET A 363 1.34 10.34 -5.26
C MET A 363 2.83 10.49 -5.54
N LYS A 364 3.64 9.73 -4.80
CA LYS A 364 5.11 9.71 -4.93
C LYS A 364 5.56 8.36 -5.49
N PRO A 365 6.65 8.32 -6.28
CA PRO A 365 7.22 7.05 -6.77
C PRO A 365 7.57 6.06 -5.65
N PHE A 366 7.98 6.58 -4.49
CA PHE A 366 8.38 5.78 -3.32
C PHE A 366 7.29 4.79 -2.86
N TYR A 367 6.00 5.12 -2.99
CA TYR A 367 4.90 4.26 -2.54
C TYR A 367 4.80 2.92 -3.29
N THR A 368 5.49 2.81 -4.42
CA THR A 368 5.53 1.58 -5.21
C THR A 368 6.62 0.60 -4.75
N THR A 369 7.55 1.03 -3.89
CA THR A 369 8.68 0.21 -3.45
C THR A 369 8.39 -0.56 -2.16
N SER A 370 9.16 -1.61 -1.88
CA SER A 370 9.05 -2.36 -0.61
C SER A 370 9.68 -1.59 0.56
N GLU A 371 10.67 -0.73 0.28
CA GLU A 371 11.31 0.17 1.25
C GLU A 371 10.29 1.11 1.91
N TYR A 372 9.23 1.51 1.20
CA TYR A 372 8.13 2.28 1.78
C TYR A 372 7.45 1.55 2.95
N CYS A 373 7.24 0.24 2.83
CA CYS A 373 6.69 -0.55 3.93
C CYS A 373 7.72 -0.78 5.03
N ALA A 374 9.00 -0.88 4.67
CA ALA A 374 10.11 -1.16 5.59
C ALA A 374 10.28 -0.07 6.66
N VAL A 375 9.86 1.18 6.40
CA VAL A 375 9.96 2.28 7.39
C VAL A 375 9.29 1.95 8.73
N CYS A 376 8.27 1.09 8.70
CA CYS A 376 7.57 0.57 9.88
C CYS A 376 7.74 -0.94 10.07
N HIS A 377 7.87 -1.72 8.98
CA HIS A 377 7.97 -3.19 9.00
C HIS A 377 9.39 -3.74 9.07
N LYS A 378 10.35 -2.89 9.41
CA LYS A 378 11.75 -3.25 9.64
C LYS A 378 12.27 -2.54 10.90
N GLN A 379 11.75 -2.95 12.04
CA GLN A 379 11.98 -2.35 13.36
C GLN A 379 13.33 -2.76 13.94
N SER A 380 14.01 -1.83 14.59
CA SER A 380 15.19 -2.06 15.42
C SER A 380 15.05 -1.32 16.76
N ILE A 381 15.83 -1.71 17.76
CA ILE A 381 15.90 -0.98 19.02
C ILE A 381 17.37 -0.65 19.29
N ASP A 382 17.65 0.58 19.71
CA ASP A 382 19.00 1.06 19.96
C ASP A 382 19.37 0.98 21.45
N GLU A 383 20.66 1.19 21.73
CA GLU A 383 21.21 1.18 23.08
C GLU A 383 20.59 2.26 23.98
N MET A 384 20.16 3.40 23.40
CA MET A 384 19.52 4.48 24.17
C MET A 384 18.10 4.14 24.62
N THR A 385 17.44 3.19 23.96
CA THR A 385 16.07 2.78 24.27
C THR A 385 16.02 1.51 25.14
N ASN A 386 17.03 0.63 25.05
CA ASN A 386 17.02 -0.66 25.75
C ASN A 386 18.15 -0.86 26.78
N ASP A 387 19.04 0.13 26.94
CA ASP A 387 20.23 0.09 27.79
C ASP A 387 21.13 -1.15 27.57
N TYR A 388 21.19 -1.66 26.33
CA TYR A 388 21.92 -2.89 26.02
C TYR A 388 22.78 -2.79 24.74
N ARG A 389 22.15 -2.85 23.56
CA ARG A 389 22.82 -2.71 22.25
C ARG A 389 21.76 -2.59 21.16
N TRP A 390 22.20 -2.23 19.95
CA TRP A 390 21.36 -2.32 18.78
C TRP A 390 20.91 -3.77 18.52
N LEU A 391 19.60 -3.99 18.43
CA LEU A 391 18.99 -5.27 18.12
C LEU A 391 17.97 -5.12 16.99
N ARG A 392 17.99 -6.08 16.06
CA ARG A 392 16.88 -6.25 15.11
C ARG A 392 15.73 -6.93 15.84
N LEU A 393 14.60 -6.24 15.95
CA LEU A 393 13.38 -6.79 16.55
C LEU A 393 12.50 -7.38 15.45
N GLN A 394 11.44 -6.67 15.05
CA GLN A 394 10.54 -7.13 14.00
C GLN A 394 11.12 -6.85 12.62
N ASP A 395 11.18 -7.88 11.78
CA ASP A 395 11.70 -7.76 10.42
C ASP A 395 10.90 -8.61 9.42
N GLN A 396 10.16 -7.93 8.55
CA GLN A 396 9.54 -8.56 7.39
C GLN A 396 10.36 -8.35 6.11
N TYR A 397 11.12 -7.26 6.05
CA TYR A 397 11.77 -6.80 4.84
C TYR A 397 12.99 -7.64 4.49
N ASP A 398 13.84 -7.98 5.47
CA ASP A 398 15.06 -8.74 5.19
C ASP A 398 14.74 -10.16 4.71
N PRO A 399 13.83 -10.91 5.34
CA PRO A 399 13.36 -12.19 4.78
C PRO A 399 12.73 -12.04 3.39
N TRP A 400 12.01 -10.94 3.11
CA TRP A 400 11.48 -10.65 1.77
C TRP A 400 12.60 -10.45 0.75
N GLN A 401 13.57 -9.61 1.07
CA GLN A 401 14.70 -9.32 0.18
C GLN A 401 15.51 -10.58 -0.11
N GLU A 402 15.68 -11.46 0.88
CA GLU A 402 16.41 -12.72 0.73
C GLU A 402 15.62 -13.80 -0.05
N SER A 403 14.32 -13.59 -0.29
CA SER A 403 13.47 -14.52 -1.02
C SER A 403 13.64 -14.41 -2.53
N GLY A 404 13.18 -15.42 -3.26
CA GLY A 404 13.12 -15.39 -4.73
C GLY A 404 12.07 -14.42 -5.29
N PHE A 405 11.21 -13.84 -4.44
CA PHE A 405 10.19 -12.89 -4.86
C PHE A 405 10.70 -11.44 -4.90
N SER A 406 11.82 -11.11 -4.25
CA SER A 406 12.36 -9.76 -4.32
C SER A 406 13.02 -9.46 -5.66
N GLY A 407 13.53 -10.49 -6.35
CA GLY A 407 14.47 -10.33 -7.45
C GLY A 407 15.85 -9.85 -7.01
N GLU A 408 16.13 -9.82 -5.71
CA GLU A 408 17.38 -9.28 -5.12
C GLU A 408 18.26 -10.38 -4.49
N SER A 409 17.82 -11.64 -4.48
CA SER A 409 18.55 -12.78 -3.88
C SER A 409 18.70 -13.93 -4.85
N VAL A 410 19.95 -14.24 -5.22
CA VAL A 410 20.28 -15.39 -6.07
C VAL A 410 20.22 -16.71 -5.29
N LEU A 411 20.45 -16.66 -3.97
CA LEU A 411 20.60 -17.84 -3.12
C LEU A 411 19.27 -18.42 -2.63
N ALA A 412 18.15 -17.72 -2.86
CA ALA A 412 16.80 -18.20 -2.54
C ALA A 412 16.56 -19.64 -3.03
N TYR A 413 15.79 -20.44 -2.28
CA TYR A 413 15.56 -21.86 -2.60
C TYR A 413 14.92 -22.09 -3.97
N ARG A 414 14.15 -21.11 -4.47
CA ARG A 414 13.57 -21.07 -5.82
C ARG A 414 13.53 -19.60 -6.28
N GLN A 415 13.62 -19.36 -7.57
CA GLN A 415 13.39 -18.03 -8.15
C GLN A 415 11.92 -17.92 -8.59
N GLU A 416 11.28 -16.80 -8.31
CA GLU A 416 9.84 -16.60 -8.55
C GLU A 416 9.62 -15.31 -9.36
N GLU A 417 8.36 -15.04 -9.74
CA GLU A 417 8.00 -13.73 -10.29
C GLU A 417 8.19 -12.65 -9.22
N VAL A 418 8.81 -11.52 -9.60
CA VAL A 418 9.11 -10.44 -8.66
C VAL A 418 7.83 -9.84 -8.10
N GLN A 419 7.73 -9.77 -6.78
CA GLN A 419 6.63 -9.19 -6.03
C GLN A 419 7.14 -8.19 -4.99
N THR A 420 6.47 -7.06 -4.89
CA THR A 420 6.66 -6.05 -3.84
C THR A 420 5.64 -6.25 -2.70
N CYS A 421 5.90 -5.64 -1.53
CA CYS A 421 4.97 -5.71 -0.40
C CYS A 421 3.55 -5.26 -0.78
N ASN A 422 3.42 -4.15 -1.52
CA ASN A 422 2.14 -3.63 -2.02
C ASN A 422 1.53 -4.49 -3.15
N GLY A 423 2.31 -5.32 -3.85
CA GLY A 423 1.82 -6.28 -4.85
C GLY A 423 0.91 -7.32 -4.21
N CYS A 424 1.29 -7.82 -3.03
CA CYS A 424 0.53 -8.81 -2.26
C CYS A 424 -0.46 -8.18 -1.28
N HIS A 425 -0.06 -7.15 -0.52
CA HIS A 425 -0.88 -6.61 0.57
C HIS A 425 -1.80 -5.45 0.16
N MET A 426 -1.57 -4.84 -1.00
CA MET A 426 -2.42 -3.80 -1.58
C MET A 426 -2.88 -4.18 -3.00
N ARG A 427 -3.41 -5.41 -3.15
CA ARG A 427 -3.85 -5.95 -4.45
C ARG A 427 -4.80 -5.02 -5.18
N GLU A 428 -4.80 -5.09 -6.50
CA GLU A 428 -5.77 -4.34 -7.30
C GLU A 428 -7.18 -4.91 -7.09
N VAL A 429 -8.11 -4.01 -6.78
CA VAL A 429 -9.53 -4.31 -6.58
C VAL A 429 -10.37 -3.36 -7.42
N GLU A 430 -11.55 -3.82 -7.82
CA GLU A 430 -12.53 -2.99 -8.53
C GLU A 430 -12.95 -1.80 -7.64
N SER A 431 -13.08 -0.63 -8.25
CA SER A 431 -13.47 0.59 -7.55
C SER A 431 -14.08 1.63 -8.51
N LYS A 432 -14.94 2.47 -7.95
CA LYS A 432 -15.57 3.62 -8.61
C LYS A 432 -14.85 4.93 -8.31
N ASP A 433 -13.80 4.90 -7.50
CA ASP A 433 -13.01 6.08 -7.15
C ASP A 433 -12.40 6.70 -8.43
N PRO A 434 -12.49 8.02 -8.65
CA PRO A 434 -11.93 8.67 -9.84
C PRO A 434 -10.40 8.57 -9.98
N SER A 435 -9.68 8.14 -8.95
CA SER A 435 -8.25 7.79 -9.01
C SER A 435 -7.98 6.45 -9.70
N GLY A 436 -9.01 5.61 -9.88
CA GLY A 436 -8.87 4.27 -10.42
C GLY A 436 -8.42 4.24 -11.88
N SER A 437 -7.39 3.46 -12.18
CA SER A 437 -6.95 3.20 -13.54
C SER A 437 -7.71 1.99 -14.08
N GLY A 438 -8.50 2.17 -15.14
CA GLY A 438 -9.30 1.08 -15.71
C GLY A 438 -10.39 0.53 -14.77
N GLY A 439 -10.85 1.34 -13.82
CA GLY A 439 -11.85 0.92 -12.82
C GLY A 439 -11.27 0.17 -11.62
N LYS A 440 -9.94 0.19 -11.43
CA LYS A 440 -9.27 -0.50 -10.33
C LYS A 440 -8.40 0.44 -9.49
N VAL A 441 -8.30 0.15 -8.20
CA VAL A 441 -7.42 0.81 -7.23
C VAL A 441 -6.61 -0.22 -6.45
N LYS A 442 -5.50 0.21 -5.84
CA LYS A 442 -4.78 -0.60 -4.85
C LYS A 442 -5.62 -0.69 -3.58
N SER A 443 -5.80 -1.89 -3.05
CA SER A 443 -6.63 -2.07 -1.86
C SER A 443 -5.97 -1.47 -0.63
N HIS A 444 -6.74 -0.73 0.16
CA HIS A 444 -6.33 -0.16 1.44
C HIS A 444 -6.88 -0.94 2.64
N ARG A 445 -7.28 -2.21 2.42
CA ARG A 445 -7.66 -3.14 3.50
C ARG A 445 -6.43 -3.74 4.19
N TYR A 446 -5.28 -3.71 3.52
CA TYR A 446 -4.00 -4.26 3.99
C TYR A 446 -4.14 -5.69 4.54
N ILE A 447 -4.80 -6.56 3.78
CA ILE A 447 -5.14 -7.91 4.25
C ILE A 447 -3.84 -8.68 4.53
N ALA A 448 -3.76 -9.23 5.75
CA ALA A 448 -2.62 -9.98 6.25
C ALA A 448 -3.11 -10.98 7.33
N ALA A 449 -2.49 -11.01 8.51
CA ALA A 449 -2.77 -12.02 9.54
C ALA A 449 -3.61 -11.50 10.73
N ASN A 450 -4.14 -10.27 10.71
CA ASN A 450 -4.85 -9.73 11.87
C ASN A 450 -6.36 -10.06 11.83
N THR A 451 -6.73 -11.16 12.48
CA THR A 451 -8.14 -11.53 12.69
C THR A 451 -8.76 -10.88 13.93
N ALA A 452 -7.95 -10.35 14.85
CA ALA A 452 -8.42 -9.85 16.14
C ALA A 452 -9.18 -8.53 16.03
N ILE A 453 -8.62 -7.54 15.32
CA ILE A 453 -9.24 -6.23 15.16
C ILE A 453 -10.61 -6.32 14.46
N PRO A 454 -10.75 -6.93 13.28
CA PRO A 454 -12.06 -7.02 12.63
C PRO A 454 -13.05 -7.86 13.46
N PHE A 455 -12.60 -8.86 14.23
CA PHE A 455 -13.45 -9.61 15.14
C PHE A 455 -14.02 -8.75 16.28
N ILE A 456 -13.16 -8.01 17.01
CA ILE A 456 -13.61 -7.17 18.13
C ILE A 456 -14.52 -6.04 17.66
N ARG A 457 -14.26 -5.49 16.46
CA ARG A 457 -15.03 -4.37 15.90
C ARG A 457 -16.30 -4.80 15.15
N GLY A 458 -16.48 -6.09 14.88
CA GLY A 458 -17.64 -6.60 14.13
C GLY A 458 -17.57 -6.34 12.62
N TYR A 459 -16.37 -6.23 12.05
CA TYR A 459 -16.17 -6.08 10.60
C TYR A 459 -16.14 -7.43 9.90
N ASP A 460 -17.31 -8.03 9.75
CA ASP A 460 -17.47 -9.40 9.22
C ASP A 460 -16.86 -9.59 7.82
N SER A 461 -16.99 -8.58 6.95
CA SER A 461 -16.41 -8.61 5.60
C SER A 461 -14.88 -8.63 5.63
N GLN A 462 -14.26 -7.74 6.42
CA GLN A 462 -12.81 -7.70 6.61
C GLN A 462 -12.30 -9.00 7.27
N LEU A 463 -13.03 -9.53 8.26
CA LEU A 463 -12.68 -10.79 8.92
C LEU A 463 -12.74 -11.98 7.96
N ALA A 464 -13.80 -12.08 7.15
CA ALA A 464 -13.95 -13.15 6.16
C ALA A 464 -12.83 -13.12 5.12
N GLN A 465 -12.53 -11.95 4.55
CA GLN A 465 -11.43 -11.77 3.61
C GLN A 465 -10.07 -12.08 4.22
N THR A 466 -9.86 -11.74 5.50
CA THR A 466 -8.62 -12.07 6.24
C THR A 466 -8.48 -13.58 6.44
N LYS A 467 -9.56 -14.29 6.78
CA LYS A 467 -9.55 -15.76 6.89
C LYS A 467 -9.26 -16.42 5.54
N GLU A 468 -9.94 -15.98 4.48
CA GLU A 468 -9.69 -16.48 3.12
C GLU A 468 -8.23 -16.26 2.68
N TRP A 469 -7.66 -15.08 2.98
CA TRP A 469 -6.26 -14.78 2.70
C TRP A 469 -5.28 -15.71 3.40
N LEU A 470 -5.55 -16.03 4.67
CA LEU A 470 -4.75 -16.92 5.50
C LEU A 470 -4.85 -18.39 5.07
N GLN A 471 -5.91 -18.77 4.38
CA GLN A 471 -6.21 -20.16 3.95
C GLN A 471 -5.81 -20.44 2.50
N ARG A 472 -5.02 -19.56 1.88
CA ARG A 472 -4.45 -19.80 0.55
C ARG A 472 -3.34 -20.85 0.61
N ASP A 473 -3.05 -21.47 -0.52
CA ASP A 473 -2.04 -22.54 -0.67
C ASP A 473 -0.57 -22.07 -0.56
N GLU A 474 -0.32 -20.99 0.19
CA GLU A 474 1.00 -20.43 0.46
C GLU A 474 1.74 -21.19 1.56
N LEU A 475 1.01 -21.79 2.51
CA LEU A 475 1.55 -22.73 3.50
C LEU A 475 1.08 -24.14 3.16
N ILE A 476 2.00 -25.07 3.16
CA ILE A 476 1.72 -26.46 2.82
C ILE A 476 2.19 -27.33 3.98
N VAL A 477 1.28 -28.10 4.56
CA VAL A 477 1.61 -29.18 5.49
C VAL A 477 1.54 -30.51 4.74
N ASP A 478 2.49 -31.41 5.00
CA ASP A 478 2.65 -32.67 4.28
C ASP A 478 3.13 -33.77 5.24
N ILE A 479 2.33 -34.82 5.44
CA ILE A 479 2.70 -36.03 6.17
C ILE A 479 3.55 -36.88 5.22
N VAL A 480 4.86 -36.64 5.22
CA VAL A 480 5.72 -36.96 4.07
C VAL A 480 6.50 -38.26 4.21
N ALA A 481 6.97 -38.61 5.42
CA ALA A 481 7.83 -39.76 5.61
C ALA A 481 7.51 -40.54 6.88
N MET A 482 7.80 -41.85 6.86
CA MET A 482 7.66 -42.72 8.01
C MET A 482 8.92 -43.54 8.22
N LYS A 483 9.38 -43.60 9.47
CA LYS A 483 10.47 -44.47 9.93
C LYS A 483 9.95 -45.50 10.92
N GLN A 484 10.26 -46.76 10.68
CA GLN A 484 9.92 -47.85 11.58
C GLN A 484 10.94 -47.96 12.73
N SER A 485 10.46 -48.05 13.97
CA SER A 485 11.34 -48.28 15.12
C SER A 485 11.97 -49.68 15.05
N GLY A 486 13.30 -49.77 15.09
CA GLY A 486 14.06 -51.04 15.13
C GLY A 486 14.51 -51.61 13.78
N SER A 487 14.15 -51.02 12.64
CA SER A 487 14.77 -51.36 11.34
C SER A 487 16.01 -50.49 11.10
N SER A 488 17.10 -51.08 10.59
CA SER A 488 18.24 -50.30 10.14
C SER A 488 17.86 -49.54 8.85
N ASN A 489 17.64 -48.24 8.98
CA ASN A 489 17.62 -47.23 7.90
C ASN A 489 16.48 -47.27 6.85
N SER A 490 15.45 -48.10 6.94
CA SER A 490 14.35 -48.04 5.95
C SER A 490 13.38 -46.89 6.27
N VAL A 491 13.51 -45.76 5.57
CA VAL A 491 12.53 -44.66 5.58
C VAL A 491 11.58 -44.85 4.39
N ILE A 492 10.27 -44.86 4.64
CA ILE A 492 9.26 -44.91 3.59
C ILE A 492 8.86 -43.47 3.28
N LYS A 493 9.09 -43.04 2.04
CA LYS A 493 8.76 -41.70 1.53
C LYS A 493 8.66 -41.69 -0.01
N PRO A 494 7.94 -40.72 -0.59
CA PRO A 494 6.92 -39.94 0.10
C PRO A 494 5.73 -40.87 0.48
N LEU A 495 5.05 -40.58 1.59
CA LEU A 495 3.77 -41.21 1.92
C LEU A 495 2.67 -40.61 1.03
N HIS A 496 1.57 -41.32 0.80
CA HIS A 496 0.43 -40.83 0.00
C HIS A 496 -0.86 -40.93 0.81
N GLU A 497 -1.90 -40.18 0.43
CA GLU A 497 -3.18 -40.07 1.17
C GLU A 497 -3.73 -41.40 1.70
N LYS A 498 -3.48 -42.51 0.99
CA LYS A 498 -3.79 -43.86 1.43
C LYS A 498 -2.55 -44.73 1.41
N MET A 499 -2.32 -45.43 2.52
CA MET A 499 -1.21 -46.36 2.68
C MET A 499 -1.72 -47.72 3.17
N PRO A 500 -1.05 -48.83 2.85
CA PRO A 500 -1.46 -50.15 3.34
C PRO A 500 -1.18 -50.26 4.84
N ILE A 501 -2.12 -50.73 5.65
CA ILE A 501 -1.89 -50.88 7.09
C ILE A 501 -0.78 -51.89 7.43
N SER A 502 -0.45 -52.80 6.51
CA SER A 502 0.63 -53.79 6.68
C SER A 502 2.02 -53.18 6.84
N ILE A 503 2.24 -51.92 6.45
CA ILE A 503 3.52 -51.23 6.66
C ILE A 503 3.60 -50.50 8.01
N LEU A 504 2.51 -50.42 8.77
CA LEU A 504 2.54 -49.92 10.15
C LEU A 504 2.99 -51.01 11.11
N ASN A 505 3.81 -50.63 12.09
CA ASN A 505 4.26 -51.50 13.17
C ASN A 505 3.86 -50.89 14.54
N LYS A 506 4.27 -51.53 15.65
CA LYS A 506 3.91 -51.04 17.00
C LYS A 506 4.42 -49.64 17.33
N SER A 507 5.49 -49.16 16.69
CA SER A 507 6.13 -47.89 17.02
C SER A 507 6.77 -47.27 15.78
N VAL A 508 6.20 -46.16 15.32
CA VAL A 508 6.62 -45.44 14.11
C VAL A 508 6.99 -44.00 14.45
N ILE A 509 7.89 -43.43 13.68
CA ILE A 509 8.14 -41.99 13.63
C ILE A 509 7.54 -41.48 12.33
N ILE A 510 6.66 -40.50 12.41
CA ILE A 510 6.05 -39.82 11.29
C ILE A 510 6.65 -38.43 11.18
N ASP A 511 7.13 -38.10 9.99
CA ASP A 511 7.68 -36.79 9.68
C ASP A 511 6.61 -35.97 8.96
N VAL A 512 6.27 -34.83 9.57
CA VAL A 512 5.33 -33.86 9.02
C VAL A 512 6.11 -32.62 8.62
N SER A 513 6.14 -32.33 7.33
CA SER A 513 6.79 -31.14 6.78
C SER A 513 5.81 -29.98 6.72
N VAL A 514 6.25 -28.78 7.10
CA VAL A 514 5.51 -27.52 6.87
C VAL A 514 6.38 -26.63 5.99
N THR A 515 5.90 -26.31 4.79
CA THR A 515 6.59 -25.50 3.79
C THR A 515 5.97 -24.10 3.72
N ASN A 516 6.81 -23.08 3.78
CA ASN A 516 6.42 -21.69 3.62
C ASN A 516 6.72 -21.20 2.20
N ASN A 517 5.71 -20.93 1.38
CA ASN A 517 5.85 -20.29 0.06
C ASN A 517 5.58 -18.77 0.11
N ILE A 518 5.37 -18.20 1.29
CA ILE A 518 5.23 -16.75 1.47
C ILE A 518 6.60 -16.10 1.23
N ALA A 519 6.58 -14.88 0.70
CA ALA A 519 7.79 -14.15 0.34
C ALA A 519 8.67 -13.76 1.54
N HIS A 520 8.19 -13.86 2.78
CA HIS A 520 8.94 -13.62 4.01
C HIS A 520 8.75 -14.78 4.99
N SER A 521 9.40 -14.73 6.15
CA SER A 521 9.27 -15.77 7.17
C SER A 521 7.81 -16.00 7.61
N PHE A 522 7.50 -17.22 8.04
CA PHE A 522 6.22 -17.60 8.63
C PHE A 522 6.39 -18.26 10.01
N PRO A 523 5.62 -17.82 11.03
CA PRO A 523 5.00 -16.51 11.09
C PRO A 523 6.07 -15.40 11.01
N THR A 524 5.65 -14.17 10.75
CA THR A 524 6.50 -12.96 10.85
C THR A 524 5.76 -11.90 11.65
N GLY A 525 6.46 -10.93 12.23
CA GLY A 525 5.91 -9.89 13.09
C GLY A 525 6.47 -9.96 14.51
N PRO A 526 5.79 -9.39 15.51
CA PRO A 526 6.00 -9.71 16.92
C PRO A 526 5.69 -11.17 17.21
N LEU A 527 6.72 -12.02 17.14
CA LEU A 527 6.62 -13.46 17.34
C LEU A 527 6.35 -13.84 18.80
N ASP A 528 6.46 -12.90 19.73
CA ASP A 528 6.04 -13.01 21.11
C ASP A 528 4.52 -12.89 21.29
N LEU A 529 3.82 -12.28 20.33
CA LEU A 529 2.37 -12.06 20.39
C LEU A 529 1.56 -13.11 19.63
N TYR A 530 2.09 -13.60 18.51
CA TYR A 530 1.34 -14.46 17.61
C TYR A 530 1.41 -15.91 18.08
N GLU A 531 0.35 -16.66 17.81
CA GLU A 531 0.35 -18.08 18.11
C GLU A 531 0.05 -18.87 16.84
N ALA A 532 1.09 -19.56 16.34
CA ALA A 532 0.99 -20.50 15.24
C ALA A 532 1.56 -21.85 15.72
N TRP A 533 0.83 -22.93 15.47
CA TRP A 533 1.27 -24.26 15.91
C TRP A 533 0.80 -25.36 14.96
N LEU A 534 1.48 -26.50 15.02
CA LEU A 534 1.08 -27.71 14.33
C LEU A 534 0.27 -28.59 15.28
N GLU A 535 -0.98 -28.83 14.92
CA GLU A 535 -1.82 -29.85 15.54
C GLU A 535 -1.64 -31.17 14.77
N PHE A 536 -1.44 -32.26 15.50
CA PHE A 536 -1.29 -33.60 14.93
C PHE A 536 -2.12 -34.60 15.74
N ILE A 537 -3.06 -35.27 15.07
CA ILE A 537 -4.01 -36.21 15.68
C ILE A 537 -3.93 -37.54 14.95
N VAL A 538 -3.93 -38.62 15.71
CA VAL A 538 -4.00 -40.01 15.21
C VAL A 538 -5.25 -40.65 15.80
N ALA A 539 -6.15 -41.14 14.96
CA ALA A 539 -7.38 -41.80 15.36
C ALA A 539 -7.52 -43.18 14.70
N ASP A 540 -8.18 -44.10 15.40
CA ASP A 540 -8.54 -45.42 14.85
C ASP A 540 -9.89 -45.40 14.09
N GLY A 541 -10.30 -46.54 13.55
CA GLY A 541 -11.51 -46.68 12.74
C GLY A 541 -12.82 -46.48 13.50
N GLU A 542 -12.79 -46.42 14.83
CA GLU A 542 -13.93 -46.10 15.69
C GLU A 542 -13.92 -44.62 16.13
N GLY A 543 -12.96 -43.84 15.64
CA GLY A 543 -12.76 -42.43 16.03
C GLY A 543 -12.08 -42.26 17.38
N LYS A 544 -11.51 -43.32 17.96
CA LYS A 544 -10.76 -43.22 19.21
C LYS A 544 -9.39 -42.60 18.92
N GLU A 545 -9.09 -41.51 19.61
CA GLU A 545 -7.78 -40.88 19.54
C GLU A 545 -6.71 -41.74 20.22
N ILE A 546 -5.66 -42.03 19.46
CA ILE A 546 -4.49 -42.81 19.88
C ILE A 546 -3.37 -41.87 20.31
N TYR A 547 -3.23 -40.76 19.60
CA TYR A 547 -2.22 -39.73 19.83
C TYR A 547 -2.81 -38.36 19.49
N ALA A 548 -2.46 -37.35 20.28
CA ALA A 548 -2.80 -35.96 20.01
C ALA A 548 -1.67 -35.04 20.49
N SER A 549 -1.38 -34.02 19.69
CA SER A 549 -0.48 -32.91 20.01
C SER A 549 -1.09 -31.62 19.44
N GLY A 550 -0.98 -30.51 20.16
CA GLY A 550 -1.47 -29.21 19.68
C GLY A 550 -2.96 -28.97 19.88
N LYS A 551 -3.60 -29.71 20.79
CA LYS A 551 -4.97 -29.42 21.23
C LYS A 551 -5.01 -28.15 22.07
N ILE A 552 -6.21 -27.61 22.19
CA ILE A 552 -6.50 -26.46 23.05
C ILE A 552 -7.24 -26.97 24.28
N ASP A 553 -6.83 -26.52 25.45
CA ASP A 553 -7.50 -26.85 26.71
C ASP A 553 -8.78 -26.02 26.95
N GLU A 554 -9.49 -26.30 28.03
CA GLU A 554 -10.71 -25.58 28.41
C GLU A 554 -10.47 -24.08 28.73
N SER A 555 -9.21 -23.69 28.99
CA SER A 555 -8.82 -22.30 29.26
C SER A 555 -8.34 -21.57 27.99
N GLY A 556 -8.43 -22.21 26.83
CA GLY A 556 -8.01 -21.61 25.55
C GLY A 556 -6.49 -21.62 25.32
N HIS A 557 -5.70 -22.35 26.12
CA HIS A 557 -4.26 -22.49 25.94
C HIS A 557 -3.93 -23.68 25.03
N VAL A 558 -2.95 -23.50 24.15
CA VAL A 558 -2.42 -24.59 23.33
C VAL A 558 -1.57 -25.51 24.20
N ASP A 559 -1.68 -26.82 23.95
CA ASP A 559 -0.82 -27.86 24.51
C ASP A 559 0.65 -27.41 24.56
N SER A 560 1.23 -27.42 25.77
CA SER A 560 2.60 -26.95 26.03
C SER A 560 3.67 -27.78 25.32
N PHE A 561 3.35 -29.01 24.90
CA PHE A 561 4.26 -29.88 24.17
C PHE A 561 4.09 -29.79 22.64
N ALA A 562 3.13 -29.00 22.16
CA ALA A 562 2.90 -28.82 20.73
C ALA A 562 4.09 -28.14 20.04
N HIS A 563 4.30 -28.46 18.76
CA HIS A 563 5.26 -27.72 17.96
C HIS A 563 4.69 -26.34 17.60
N GLN A 564 5.19 -25.32 18.29
CA GLN A 564 4.87 -23.91 18.03
C GLN A 564 5.91 -23.26 17.11
N PHE A 565 5.44 -22.49 16.14
CA PHE A 565 6.28 -21.65 15.27
C PHE A 565 6.48 -20.29 15.95
N ILE A 566 7.39 -20.25 16.92
CA ILE A 566 7.65 -19.09 17.79
C ILE A 566 9.12 -18.70 17.81
N ALA A 567 9.40 -17.45 18.15
CA ALA A 567 10.74 -16.96 18.46
C ALA A 567 10.71 -16.19 19.79
N PRO A 568 10.81 -16.86 20.95
CA PRO A 568 10.61 -16.22 22.24
C PRO A 568 11.78 -15.27 22.55
N PRO A 569 11.52 -13.95 22.70
CA PRO A 569 12.51 -13.02 23.21
C PRO A 569 12.64 -13.21 24.73
N ILE A 570 13.86 -12.99 25.25
CA ILE A 570 14.16 -13.14 26.67
C ILE A 570 14.77 -11.88 27.27
N THR A 571 14.47 -11.68 28.55
CA THR A 571 15.07 -10.60 29.37
C THR A 571 16.49 -10.95 29.81
N GLU A 572 17.17 -10.00 30.47
CA GLU A 572 18.50 -10.20 31.06
C GLU A 572 18.55 -11.36 32.06
N ASP A 573 17.46 -11.57 32.81
CA ASP A 573 17.32 -12.70 33.77
C ASP A 573 16.99 -14.04 33.10
N GLY A 574 16.83 -14.07 31.76
CA GLY A 574 16.50 -15.27 31.00
C GLY A 574 15.00 -15.64 31.01
N ASN A 575 14.13 -14.74 31.48
CA ASN A 575 12.68 -14.95 31.46
C ASN A 575 12.10 -14.62 30.08
N TRP A 576 11.06 -15.35 29.67
CA TRP A 576 10.35 -15.04 28.42
C TRP A 576 9.60 -13.71 28.54
N ILE A 577 9.71 -12.88 27.51
CA ILE A 577 8.90 -11.68 27.37
C ILE A 577 7.49 -12.10 26.93
N GLN A 578 6.49 -11.79 27.76
CA GLN A 578 5.08 -12.15 27.53
C GLN A 578 4.14 -10.94 27.47
N LYS A 579 4.62 -9.74 27.85
CA LYS A 579 3.83 -8.50 27.88
C LYS A 579 4.18 -7.54 26.75
N HIS A 580 4.97 -8.01 25.78
CA HIS A 580 5.47 -7.19 24.68
C HIS A 580 6.37 -6.02 25.13
N ASP A 581 7.11 -6.17 26.23
CA ASP A 581 8.11 -5.22 26.70
C ASP A 581 9.41 -5.32 25.90
N LEU A 582 9.34 -4.88 24.64
CA LEU A 582 10.43 -4.94 23.66
C LEU A 582 11.73 -4.25 24.13
N TRP A 583 11.64 -3.26 25.02
CA TRP A 583 12.79 -2.56 25.59
C TRP A 583 13.62 -3.43 26.56
N ASN A 584 13.07 -4.55 27.04
CA ASN A 584 13.79 -5.51 27.87
C ASN A 584 14.40 -6.67 27.08
N ASP A 585 14.22 -6.72 25.75
CA ASP A 585 14.78 -7.79 24.92
C ASP A 585 16.32 -7.78 24.95
N ARG A 586 16.90 -8.97 25.07
CA ARG A 586 18.36 -9.21 25.01
C ARG A 586 18.73 -10.15 23.88
N THR A 587 17.92 -11.17 23.62
CA THR A 587 18.14 -12.14 22.55
C THR A 587 16.90 -13.00 22.36
N ILE A 588 16.84 -13.67 21.22
CA ILE A 588 15.89 -14.75 20.97
C ILE A 588 16.46 -16.06 21.52
N LEU A 589 15.67 -16.81 22.29
CA LEU A 589 16.09 -18.11 22.86
C LEU A 589 16.27 -19.18 21.77
N PHE A 590 15.32 -19.25 20.84
CA PHE A 590 15.38 -20.05 19.61
C PHE A 590 14.40 -19.45 18.60
N ASN A 591 14.60 -19.68 17.30
CA ASN A 591 13.69 -19.20 16.26
C ASN A 591 13.15 -20.37 15.44
N ARG A 592 11.85 -20.66 15.58
CA ARG A 592 11.12 -21.69 14.80
C ARG A 592 10.26 -21.11 13.69
N SER A 593 10.45 -19.83 13.34
CA SER A 593 9.90 -19.30 12.09
C SER A 593 10.49 -20.07 10.90
N ILE A 594 9.70 -20.20 9.85
CA ILE A 594 10.06 -20.87 8.60
C ILE A 594 10.43 -19.76 7.61
N PRO A 595 11.69 -19.63 7.18
CA PRO A 595 12.10 -18.65 6.17
C PRO A 595 11.30 -18.78 4.88
N ALA A 596 11.33 -17.73 4.06
CA ALA A 596 10.71 -17.75 2.74
C ALA A 596 11.21 -18.94 1.91
N GLN A 597 10.27 -19.65 1.28
CA GLN A 597 10.52 -20.80 0.39
C GLN A 597 11.22 -22.00 1.08
N ALA A 598 11.28 -22.02 2.40
CA ALA A 598 11.86 -23.09 3.20
C ALA A 598 10.79 -24.00 3.82
N SER A 599 11.24 -25.09 4.44
CA SER A 599 10.38 -26.00 5.19
C SER A 599 10.90 -26.25 6.60
N ASP A 600 10.04 -26.62 7.53
CA ASP A 600 10.40 -27.25 8.80
C ASP A 600 9.85 -28.69 8.82
N VAL A 601 10.47 -29.59 9.58
CA VAL A 601 10.05 -31.01 9.66
C VAL A 601 9.84 -31.40 11.12
N ILE A 602 8.64 -31.82 11.46
CA ILE A 602 8.28 -32.19 12.82
C ILE A 602 8.20 -33.71 12.89
N HIS A 603 8.86 -34.30 13.90
CA HIS A 603 8.97 -35.74 14.08
C HIS A 603 8.04 -36.22 15.20
N TYR A 604 6.97 -36.93 14.85
CA TYR A 604 6.03 -37.51 15.81
C TYR A 604 6.30 -39.00 16.00
N LYS A 605 6.71 -39.38 17.21
CA LYS A 605 6.75 -40.80 17.58
C LYS A 605 5.36 -41.25 18.04
N ILE A 606 4.81 -42.24 17.36
CA ILE A 606 3.51 -42.83 17.64
C ILE A 606 3.72 -44.27 18.07
N ASP A 607 3.23 -44.60 19.27
CA ASP A 607 3.18 -45.97 19.78
C ASP A 607 1.74 -46.48 19.65
N LEU A 608 1.51 -47.45 18.76
CA LEU A 608 0.17 -47.98 18.47
C LEU A 608 -0.23 -49.06 19.48
N PRO A 609 -1.34 -48.89 20.24
CA PRO A 609 -1.87 -49.91 21.13
C PRO A 609 -2.27 -51.19 20.37
N GLU A 610 -2.19 -52.36 21.02
CA GLU A 610 -2.56 -53.65 20.41
C GLU A 610 -4.04 -53.72 19.98
N LEU A 611 -4.92 -52.93 20.60
CA LEU A 611 -6.35 -52.87 20.31
C LEU A 611 -6.73 -51.83 19.23
N THR A 612 -5.76 -51.25 18.53
CA THR A 612 -6.03 -50.25 17.49
C THR A 612 -6.77 -50.86 16.31
N LYS A 613 -7.91 -50.28 15.92
CA LYS A 613 -8.75 -50.78 14.84
C LYS A 613 -8.52 -50.01 13.52
N PRO A 614 -8.31 -50.68 12.37
CA PRO A 614 -8.27 -49.99 11.08
C PRO A 614 -9.62 -49.36 10.69
N PRO A 615 -9.61 -48.34 9.81
CA PRO A 615 -8.43 -47.63 9.31
C PRO A 615 -7.80 -46.73 10.39
N ILE A 616 -6.50 -46.45 10.27
CA ILE A 616 -5.81 -45.48 11.16
C ILE A 616 -5.65 -44.19 10.38
N THR A 617 -6.21 -43.09 10.88
CA THR A 617 -6.17 -41.78 10.25
C THR A 617 -5.21 -40.87 11.01
N LEU A 618 -4.27 -40.27 10.28
CA LEU A 618 -3.35 -39.24 10.75
C LEU A 618 -3.79 -37.92 10.13
N SER A 619 -3.99 -36.90 10.95
CA SER A 619 -4.36 -35.56 10.49
C SER A 619 -3.39 -34.53 11.06
N ALA A 620 -2.85 -33.69 10.19
CA ALA A 620 -1.96 -32.59 10.52
C ALA A 620 -2.60 -31.26 10.10
N ARG A 621 -2.58 -30.25 10.98
CA ARG A 621 -3.13 -28.91 10.70
C ARG A 621 -2.21 -27.83 11.24
N VAL A 622 -1.86 -26.84 10.42
CA VAL A 622 -1.23 -25.61 10.92
C VAL A 622 -2.33 -24.66 11.33
N ARG A 623 -2.35 -24.29 12.60
CA ARG A 623 -3.40 -23.44 13.19
C ARG A 623 -2.78 -22.11 13.63
N TYR A 624 -3.57 -21.04 13.56
CA TYR A 624 -3.12 -19.69 13.85
C TYR A 624 -4.17 -18.88 14.60
N ARG A 625 -3.73 -18.09 15.58
CA ARG A 625 -4.47 -16.94 16.11
C ARG A 625 -3.57 -15.72 16.29
N ARG A 626 -4.18 -14.53 16.12
CA ARG A 626 -3.47 -13.25 16.14
C ARG A 626 -2.77 -12.95 17.46
N PHE A 627 -3.46 -13.12 18.58
CA PHE A 627 -2.89 -12.92 19.91
C PHE A 627 -2.93 -14.25 20.65
N ASN A 628 -1.79 -14.65 21.23
CA ASN A 628 -1.74 -15.80 22.12
C ASN A 628 -2.62 -15.58 23.37
N ARG A 629 -2.97 -16.67 24.05
CA ARG A 629 -3.90 -16.59 25.19
C ARG A 629 -3.33 -15.79 26.35
N TRP A 630 -2.05 -15.98 26.68
CA TRP A 630 -1.37 -15.25 27.77
C TRP A 630 -1.46 -13.74 27.62
N TYR A 631 -1.11 -13.22 26.44
CA TYR A 631 -1.17 -11.81 26.13
C TYR A 631 -2.61 -11.28 26.13
N THR A 632 -3.55 -12.07 25.62
CA THR A 632 -4.97 -11.74 25.66
C THR A 632 -5.50 -11.63 27.09
N GLU A 633 -5.11 -12.53 27.98
CA GLU A 633 -5.51 -12.51 29.39
C GLU A 633 -4.88 -11.34 30.15
N TRP A 634 -3.65 -10.95 29.80
CA TRP A 634 -3.01 -9.76 30.38
C TRP A 634 -3.76 -8.48 30.00
N VAL A 635 -4.16 -8.34 28.73
CA VAL A 635 -4.84 -7.12 28.23
C VAL A 635 -6.33 -7.07 28.58
N LEU A 636 -7.05 -8.19 28.42
CA LEU A 636 -8.52 -8.23 28.50
C LEU A 636 -9.05 -8.95 29.75
N GLY A 637 -8.17 -9.56 30.55
CA GLY A 637 -8.55 -10.42 31.67
C GLY A 637 -8.89 -11.85 31.25
N ARG A 638 -9.12 -12.73 32.22
CA ARG A 638 -9.38 -14.18 31.97
C ARG A 638 -10.71 -14.47 31.30
N ASP A 639 -11.68 -13.56 31.42
CA ASP A 639 -12.99 -13.68 30.77
C ASP A 639 -12.96 -13.18 29.31
N ALA A 640 -11.78 -12.93 28.75
CA ALA A 640 -11.61 -12.49 27.38
C ALA A 640 -12.23 -13.46 26.38
N PRO A 641 -12.86 -12.95 25.31
CA PRO A 641 -13.48 -13.79 24.29
C PRO A 641 -12.47 -14.72 23.62
N GLU A 642 -12.95 -15.86 23.13
CA GLU A 642 -12.15 -16.73 22.28
C GLU A 642 -11.95 -16.09 20.92
N PHE A 643 -10.72 -15.69 20.63
CA PHE A 643 -10.35 -15.13 19.35
C PHE A 643 -10.42 -16.18 18.23
N PRO A 644 -10.72 -15.77 16.98
CA PRO A 644 -10.78 -16.69 15.86
C PRO A 644 -9.46 -17.43 15.66
N ILE A 645 -9.56 -18.76 15.64
CA ILE A 645 -8.48 -19.67 15.23
C ILE A 645 -8.74 -20.06 13.79
N VAL A 646 -7.72 -19.90 12.95
CA VAL A 646 -7.78 -20.21 11.53
C VAL A 646 -6.88 -21.42 11.27
N ASP A 647 -7.45 -22.47 10.70
CA ASP A 647 -6.69 -23.58 10.14
C ASP A 647 -6.13 -23.11 8.79
N LEU A 648 -4.82 -22.86 8.73
CA LEU A 648 -4.12 -22.29 7.57
C LEU A 648 -3.98 -23.31 6.45
N CYS A 649 -3.58 -24.52 6.80
CA CYS A 649 -3.45 -25.66 5.90
C CYS A 649 -3.59 -26.97 6.67
N ALA A 650 -3.97 -28.04 5.97
CA ALA A 650 -4.18 -29.35 6.55
C ALA A 650 -3.75 -30.46 5.57
N ASP A 651 -3.36 -31.60 6.14
CA ASP A 651 -3.11 -32.83 5.40
C ASP A 651 -3.65 -34.03 6.19
N THR A 652 -4.04 -35.09 5.48
CA THR A 652 -4.59 -36.30 6.08
C THR A 652 -4.11 -37.55 5.35
N LEU A 653 -3.62 -38.50 6.13
CA LEU A 653 -3.10 -39.78 5.70
C LEU A 653 -3.91 -40.91 6.34
N VAL A 654 -4.36 -41.89 5.55
CA VAL A 654 -5.16 -43.02 6.02
C VAL A 654 -4.45 -44.34 5.76
N PHE A 655 -4.18 -45.10 6.81
CA PHE A 655 -3.73 -46.49 6.72
C PHE A 655 -4.92 -47.43 6.71
N SER A 656 -5.11 -48.17 5.61
CA SER A 656 -6.29 -49.03 5.41
C SER A 656 -5.93 -50.46 5.00
N THR A 657 -6.91 -51.37 5.07
CA THR A 657 -6.75 -52.79 4.71
C THR A 657 -6.86 -53.05 3.20
N SER A 658 -7.18 -52.03 2.39
CA SER A 658 -7.34 -52.20 0.94
C SER A 658 -5.98 -52.37 0.25
N PRO A 659 -5.84 -53.32 -0.69
CA PRO A 659 -4.62 -53.46 -1.48
C PRO A 659 -4.58 -52.34 -2.54
N GLU A 660 -3.95 -51.22 -2.22
CA GLU A 660 -3.64 -50.18 -3.20
C GLU A 660 -2.13 -50.24 -3.52
N THR A 661 -1.81 -50.24 -4.81
CA THR A 661 -0.43 -50.12 -5.31
C THR A 661 0.12 -48.74 -4.98
N PHE A 662 1.38 -48.66 -4.56
CA PHE A 662 2.10 -47.39 -4.46
C PHE A 662 2.11 -46.71 -5.84
N ILE A 663 1.39 -45.59 -5.96
CA ILE A 663 1.38 -44.77 -7.17
C ILE A 663 2.25 -43.55 -6.87
N HIS A 664 3.28 -43.31 -7.67
CA HIS A 664 4.01 -42.05 -7.60
C HIS A 664 3.17 -40.94 -8.25
N HIS A 665 3.04 -39.82 -7.54
CA HIS A 665 2.35 -38.64 -8.04
C HIS A 665 3.34 -37.73 -8.78
N SER A 666 2.88 -36.98 -9.78
CA SER A 666 3.75 -36.09 -10.58
C SER A 666 4.45 -35.01 -9.74
N ASN A 667 3.89 -34.66 -8.58
CA ASN A 667 4.44 -33.69 -7.63
C ASN A 667 5.35 -34.29 -6.54
N ASP A 668 5.58 -35.61 -6.51
CA ASP A 668 6.37 -36.27 -5.46
C ASP A 668 7.81 -35.73 -5.37
N HIS A 669 8.42 -35.35 -6.50
CA HIS A 669 9.74 -34.72 -6.52
C HIS A 669 9.77 -33.38 -5.75
N LEU A 670 8.67 -32.60 -5.78
CA LEU A 670 8.56 -31.33 -5.03
C LEU A 670 8.39 -31.60 -3.53
N ARG A 671 7.59 -32.60 -3.16
CA ARG A 671 7.37 -33.03 -1.77
C ARG A 671 8.68 -33.47 -1.13
N LEU A 672 9.44 -34.33 -1.81
CA LEU A 672 10.75 -34.78 -1.38
C LEU A 672 11.78 -33.64 -1.29
N ASN A 673 11.78 -32.71 -2.25
CA ASN A 673 12.66 -31.55 -2.18
C ASN A 673 12.32 -30.64 -0.99
N ARG A 674 11.04 -30.38 -0.71
CA ARG A 674 10.60 -29.60 0.46
C ARG A 674 11.00 -30.29 1.76
N TYR A 675 10.81 -31.60 1.86
CA TYR A 675 11.24 -32.41 3.00
C TYR A 675 12.76 -32.35 3.18
N GLY A 676 13.53 -32.48 2.09
CA GLY A 676 14.98 -32.32 2.10
C GLY A 676 15.44 -30.95 2.58
N ILE A 677 14.77 -29.86 2.18
CA ILE A 677 15.06 -28.50 2.68
C ILE A 677 14.85 -28.40 4.20
N GLY A 678 13.77 -28.99 4.72
CA GLY A 678 13.52 -28.98 6.16
C GLY A 678 14.53 -29.81 6.95
N LEU A 679 14.91 -31.00 6.45
CA LEU A 679 15.99 -31.79 7.04
C LEU A 679 17.35 -31.05 7.00
N PHE A 680 17.64 -30.33 5.91
CA PHE A 680 18.84 -29.51 5.78
C PHE A 680 18.88 -28.42 6.88
N ARG A 681 17.75 -27.75 7.14
CA ARG A 681 17.66 -26.73 8.21
C ARG A 681 17.88 -27.29 9.61
N GLN A 682 17.64 -28.57 9.79
CA GLN A 682 17.92 -29.29 11.04
C GLN A 682 19.32 -29.89 11.08
N GLU A 683 20.19 -29.53 10.12
CA GLU A 683 21.56 -30.02 9.99
C GLU A 683 21.66 -31.54 9.75
N ARG A 684 20.56 -32.18 9.35
CA ARG A 684 20.49 -33.61 8.99
C ARG A 684 20.94 -33.81 7.54
N TYR A 685 22.18 -33.41 7.25
CA TYR A 685 22.69 -33.29 5.88
C TYR A 685 22.59 -34.59 5.07
N ALA A 686 22.95 -35.73 5.66
CA ALA A 686 22.87 -37.02 4.98
C ALA A 686 21.43 -37.37 4.53
N GLU A 687 20.44 -37.12 5.39
CA GLU A 687 19.04 -37.41 5.09
C GLU A 687 18.45 -36.39 4.11
N SER A 688 18.92 -35.12 4.16
CA SER A 688 18.56 -34.12 3.17
C SER A 688 19.07 -34.49 1.77
N ILE A 689 20.32 -34.94 1.66
CA ILE A 689 20.92 -35.37 0.38
C ILE A 689 20.17 -36.56 -0.20
N ASP A 690 19.79 -37.52 0.65
CA ASP A 690 18.99 -38.67 0.26
C ASP A 690 17.61 -38.26 -0.30
N ALA A 691 16.91 -37.33 0.38
CA ALA A 691 15.65 -36.79 -0.12
C ALA A 691 15.81 -36.03 -1.46
N PHE A 692 16.87 -35.24 -1.63
CA PHE A 692 17.15 -34.56 -2.90
C PHE A 692 17.49 -35.56 -4.02
N GLN A 693 18.24 -36.61 -3.71
CA GLN A 693 18.58 -37.66 -4.68
C GLN A 693 17.33 -38.41 -5.16
N GLU A 694 16.39 -38.71 -4.26
CA GLU A 694 15.10 -39.30 -4.65
C GLU A 694 14.26 -38.34 -5.50
N ALA A 695 14.22 -37.05 -5.17
CA ALA A 695 13.56 -36.04 -6.00
C ALA A 695 14.16 -36.00 -7.42
N ILE A 696 15.48 -36.08 -7.55
CA ILE A 696 16.19 -36.14 -8.84
C ILE A 696 15.85 -37.42 -9.61
N ASN A 697 15.73 -38.56 -8.92
CA ASN A 697 15.38 -39.82 -9.57
C ASN A 697 13.98 -39.79 -10.17
N LEU A 698 13.04 -39.08 -9.53
CA LEU A 698 11.70 -38.85 -10.05
C LEU A 698 11.68 -37.81 -11.18
N LYS A 699 12.54 -36.79 -11.10
CA LYS A 699 12.65 -35.73 -12.10
C LYS A 699 14.10 -35.31 -12.32
N ASN A 700 14.72 -35.87 -13.34
CA ASN A 700 16.16 -35.73 -13.59
C ASN A 700 16.58 -34.34 -14.11
N ASP A 701 15.65 -33.54 -14.62
CA ASP A 701 15.85 -32.17 -15.10
C ASP A 701 15.51 -31.11 -14.04
N TYR A 702 15.35 -31.51 -12.77
CA TYR A 702 15.04 -30.60 -11.68
C TYR A 702 16.30 -29.98 -11.06
N THR A 703 16.81 -28.92 -11.68
CA THR A 703 18.05 -28.21 -11.30
C THR A 703 18.14 -27.89 -9.80
N GLU A 704 17.06 -27.43 -9.16
CA GLU A 704 17.08 -27.00 -7.76
C GLU A 704 17.46 -28.13 -6.79
N ALA A 705 17.05 -29.38 -7.06
CA ALA A 705 17.41 -30.51 -6.19
C ALA A 705 18.93 -30.80 -6.25
N TYR A 706 19.57 -30.64 -7.41
CA TYR A 706 21.03 -30.77 -7.53
C TYR A 706 21.76 -29.66 -6.74
N ILE A 707 21.27 -28.42 -6.84
CA ILE A 707 21.82 -27.28 -6.10
C ILE A 707 21.65 -27.49 -4.58
N ASN A 708 20.48 -27.93 -4.14
CA ASN A 708 20.21 -28.17 -2.72
C ASN A 708 21.05 -29.33 -2.17
N ALA A 709 21.29 -30.40 -2.95
CA ALA A 709 22.23 -31.47 -2.60
C ALA A 709 23.68 -30.96 -2.50
N ALA A 710 24.10 -30.05 -3.39
CA ALA A 710 25.40 -29.40 -3.30
C ALA A 710 25.51 -28.53 -2.04
N MET A 711 24.47 -27.76 -1.72
CA MET A 711 24.40 -26.92 -0.53
C MET A 711 24.54 -27.74 0.76
N ALA A 712 23.87 -28.90 0.84
CA ALA A 712 24.02 -29.83 1.97
C ALA A 712 25.46 -30.34 2.10
N ASN A 713 26.06 -30.80 0.99
CA ASN A 713 27.47 -31.25 0.99
C ASN A 713 28.45 -30.12 1.33
N LEU A 714 28.17 -28.89 0.90
CA LEU A 714 29.00 -27.71 1.19
C LEU A 714 29.00 -27.39 2.69
N ASN A 715 27.84 -27.42 3.34
CA ASN A 715 27.73 -27.17 4.78
C ASN A 715 28.33 -28.31 5.62
N GLU A 716 28.23 -29.55 5.14
CA GLU A 716 28.88 -30.71 5.75
C GLU A 716 30.41 -30.71 5.52
N GLY A 717 30.94 -29.81 4.67
CA GLY A 717 32.38 -29.64 4.40
C GLY A 717 32.93 -30.50 3.25
N PHE A 718 32.09 -31.24 2.54
CA PHE A 718 32.49 -32.10 1.42
C PHE A 718 32.58 -31.34 0.09
N LEU A 719 33.56 -30.42 0.00
CA LEU A 719 33.71 -29.49 -1.12
C LEU A 719 33.75 -30.16 -2.51
N GLY A 720 34.45 -31.29 -2.65
CA GLY A 720 34.51 -32.01 -3.92
C GLY A 720 33.19 -32.67 -4.33
N ARG A 721 32.40 -33.15 -3.35
CA ARG A 721 31.05 -33.67 -3.61
C ARG A 721 30.09 -32.54 -3.95
N ALA A 722 30.18 -31.42 -3.25
CA ALA A 722 29.40 -30.22 -3.54
C ALA A 722 29.65 -29.72 -4.97
N GLU A 723 30.93 -29.65 -5.39
CA GLU A 723 31.29 -29.26 -6.76
C GLU A 723 30.70 -30.21 -7.80
N ALA A 724 30.83 -31.53 -7.62
CA ALA A 724 30.27 -32.52 -8.54
C ALA A 724 28.74 -32.42 -8.67
N TRP A 725 28.05 -32.03 -7.60
CA TRP A 725 26.61 -31.75 -7.63
C TRP A 725 26.27 -30.48 -8.42
N ILE A 726 27.06 -29.41 -8.23
CA ILE A 726 26.90 -28.18 -9.01
C ILE A 726 27.22 -28.39 -10.49
N ASP A 727 28.22 -29.19 -10.84
CA ASP A 727 28.52 -29.52 -12.24
C ASP A 727 27.34 -30.23 -12.90
N LYS A 728 26.66 -31.13 -12.19
CA LYS A 728 25.41 -31.73 -12.67
C LYS A 728 24.31 -30.68 -12.83
N ALA A 729 24.14 -29.78 -11.87
CA ALA A 729 23.16 -28.69 -11.98
C ALA A 729 23.42 -27.81 -13.21
N ILE A 730 24.68 -27.44 -13.48
CA ILE A 730 25.08 -26.64 -14.65
C ILE A 730 24.91 -27.40 -15.97
N ASN A 731 25.09 -28.73 -15.96
CA ASN A 731 24.81 -29.56 -17.13
C ASN A 731 23.31 -29.62 -17.48
N VAL A 732 22.44 -29.58 -16.46
CA VAL A 732 20.99 -29.51 -16.65
C VAL A 732 20.56 -28.10 -17.08
N ASP A 733 21.05 -27.07 -16.37
CA ASP A 733 20.79 -25.67 -16.66
C ASP A 733 22.08 -24.83 -16.59
N SER A 734 22.69 -24.62 -17.75
CA SER A 734 23.91 -23.81 -17.88
C SER A 734 23.70 -22.31 -17.61
N SER A 735 22.44 -21.86 -17.60
CA SER A 735 22.10 -20.46 -17.37
C SER A 735 22.02 -20.12 -15.88
N SER A 736 21.71 -21.10 -15.02
CA SER A 736 21.51 -20.94 -13.57
C SER A 736 22.58 -20.08 -12.89
N LEU A 737 22.19 -18.88 -12.46
CA LEU A 737 23.04 -17.98 -11.67
C LEU A 737 23.20 -18.49 -10.24
N ARG A 738 22.19 -19.16 -9.69
CA ARG A 738 22.26 -19.81 -8.37
C ARG A 738 23.32 -20.91 -8.33
N ALA A 739 23.38 -21.77 -9.34
CA ALA A 739 24.42 -22.79 -9.44
C ALA A 739 25.83 -22.16 -9.52
N LYS A 740 25.99 -21.08 -10.30
CA LYS A 740 27.25 -20.33 -10.41
C LYS A 740 27.64 -19.64 -9.09
N ALA A 741 26.68 -19.10 -8.35
CA ALA A 741 26.92 -18.52 -7.03
C ALA A 741 27.48 -19.57 -6.06
N TYR A 742 26.84 -20.74 -5.96
CA TYR A 742 27.36 -21.84 -5.14
C TYR A 742 28.71 -22.36 -5.64
N LEU A 743 28.96 -22.41 -6.96
CA LEU A 743 30.28 -22.74 -7.48
C LEU A 743 31.34 -21.75 -6.98
N GLY A 744 31.05 -20.45 -7.07
CA GLY A 744 31.91 -19.39 -6.54
C GLY A 744 32.21 -19.56 -5.05
N MET A 745 31.18 -19.82 -4.23
CA MET A 745 31.32 -20.10 -2.80
C MET A 745 32.15 -21.36 -2.53
N ILE A 746 31.98 -22.43 -3.32
CA ILE A 746 32.78 -23.64 -3.23
C ILE A 746 34.25 -23.33 -3.56
N LYS A 747 34.53 -22.59 -4.63
CA LYS A 747 35.90 -22.16 -4.98
C LYS A 747 36.53 -21.30 -3.89
N GLN A 748 35.76 -20.41 -3.28
CA GLN A 748 36.21 -19.60 -2.15
C GLN A 748 36.64 -20.50 -0.97
N ARG A 749 35.80 -21.48 -0.59
CA ARG A 749 36.13 -22.44 0.49
C ARG A 749 37.30 -23.37 0.15
N GLN A 750 37.57 -23.61 -1.12
CA GLN A 750 38.77 -24.32 -1.59
C GLN A 750 40.04 -23.44 -1.60
N GLY A 751 39.94 -22.14 -1.31
CA GLY A 751 41.06 -21.19 -1.40
C GLY A 751 41.38 -20.72 -2.83
N ARG A 752 40.51 -20.99 -3.81
CA ARG A 752 40.66 -20.62 -5.23
C ARG A 752 39.99 -19.27 -5.49
N PHE A 753 40.51 -18.22 -4.86
CA PHE A 753 39.85 -16.90 -4.80
C PHE A 753 39.65 -16.23 -6.17
N GLY A 754 40.60 -16.34 -7.10
CA GLY A 754 40.44 -15.74 -8.44
C GLY A 754 39.30 -16.36 -9.28
N GLU A 755 39.04 -17.66 -9.10
CA GLU A 755 37.89 -18.30 -9.73
C GLU A 755 36.60 -17.95 -9.01
N ALA A 756 36.62 -17.91 -7.68
CA ALA A 756 35.48 -17.45 -6.89
C ALA A 756 35.03 -16.06 -7.31
N GLU A 757 35.97 -15.11 -7.40
CA GLU A 757 35.71 -13.73 -7.85
C GLU A 757 35.10 -13.70 -9.26
N THR A 758 35.59 -14.53 -10.18
CA THR A 758 35.05 -14.60 -11.54
C THR A 758 33.57 -15.01 -11.55
N TYR A 759 33.20 -16.02 -10.76
CA TYR A 759 31.81 -16.47 -10.67
C TYR A 759 30.93 -15.48 -9.92
N LEU A 760 31.38 -15.01 -8.75
CA LEU A 760 30.59 -14.14 -7.87
C LEU A 760 30.40 -12.74 -8.46
N SER A 761 31.40 -12.16 -9.14
CA SER A 761 31.24 -10.85 -9.80
C SER A 761 30.19 -10.88 -10.91
N ARG A 762 30.08 -11.99 -11.64
CA ARG A 762 29.04 -12.17 -12.66
C ARG A 762 27.65 -12.29 -12.04
N VAL A 763 27.54 -12.94 -10.88
CA VAL A 763 26.29 -13.04 -10.13
C VAL A 763 25.89 -11.67 -9.58
N LEU A 764 26.84 -10.93 -8.99
CA LEU A 764 26.61 -9.60 -8.44
C LEU A 764 26.19 -8.59 -9.52
N ALA A 765 26.69 -8.72 -10.75
CA ALA A 765 26.23 -7.89 -11.87
C ALA A 765 24.74 -8.10 -12.20
N ALA A 766 24.17 -9.28 -11.91
CA ALA A 766 22.75 -9.56 -12.10
C ALA A 766 21.92 -9.29 -10.83
N TYR A 767 22.52 -9.46 -9.65
CA TYR A 767 21.89 -9.24 -8.34
C TYR A 767 22.70 -8.24 -7.51
N PRO A 768 22.71 -6.94 -7.87
CA PRO A 768 23.60 -5.95 -7.24
C PRO A 768 23.26 -5.65 -5.78
N LYS A 769 22.09 -6.09 -5.30
CA LYS A 769 21.61 -5.92 -3.92
C LYS A 769 21.65 -7.21 -3.10
N ASP A 770 22.20 -8.30 -3.63
CA ASP A 770 22.32 -9.56 -2.87
C ASP A 770 23.38 -9.42 -1.78
N ARG A 771 22.91 -9.21 -0.54
CA ARG A 771 23.74 -8.99 0.65
C ARG A 771 24.62 -10.20 1.03
N LYS A 772 24.31 -11.40 0.55
CA LYS A 772 25.10 -12.61 0.84
C LYS A 772 26.25 -12.80 -0.16
N ILE A 773 26.16 -12.15 -1.32
CA ILE A 773 27.17 -12.18 -2.38
C ILE A 773 28.09 -10.97 -2.32
N LEU A 774 27.56 -9.79 -1.98
CA LEU A 774 28.33 -8.59 -1.59
C LEU A 774 29.27 -8.90 -0.43
#